data_AF-A0A8C7VHB9-F1
#
_entry.id   AF-A0A8C7VHB9-F1
#
_cell.length_a   1.000
_cell.length_b   1.000
_cell.length_c   1.000
_cell.angle_alpha   90.00
_cell.angle_beta   90.00
_cell.angle_gamma   90.00
#
_symmetry.space_group_name_H-M   'P 1'
#
loop_
_entity.id
_entity.type
_entity.pdbx_description
1 polymer ?
#
loop_
_entity_poly.entity_id
_entity_poly.type
_entity_poly.pdbx_seq_one_letter_code
_entity_poly.pdbx_strand_id
1 'polypeptide(L)'
;MAEAHQAVAFQFTVGPDGIDMQLCHEALRQIYLSGKHSWKKRFIRFKNGVMTGVYPGSPSGFLVVVVSYMSGTKYAQLDPSLGLITKLGTHIPISPYMSEDSQRVVGGVLVGTGLWVTIIFIMRNALKCLLSWHGWMYNRHGSVSWGTRLWILFVKLFSGRKPMLYSFQSSLPRLPVPPVKDTCRRYLESARPLMDDEQYVRMEGLAGEFEKNLGPRLQWYLKLKSWWASNYVSDWWEEYIYLRGRGPIMVNSNYYAMDFLYAFPSHIQAARAGNVIHAIMLYRRKLDRAQLKPLMLLNTIPMCSSQYERMFNTSRVPGVDTDTIQHVDESKHIAVFNKGRFFKVWVFYDGRLLLPREIEQQMERILADKSEPQEGEEYLAALTAGERTPWAKARETYFRSGKNKQSLDAIEKAAFFVTLDDSEQKYEIDNPVKSLDSYAKSLLHGKCYDRWFDKSFNLIVFKNGTMGLNAEHAWADAPIIGHLWEQVLCMDPLELGYTEEGHCNGEPHPNLPGPQRLQWDIPAECQSTIQSSLKFAQALADDVDSHIYPFKDFGKGLIKKCRTSPDAFIQIALQLAHFRREERMRLLKEASEKHQNMYREAMIGKGIDRHLFCLYVISKYLGVDSPFLHEVLSEPWRLSTSQTPMQQVELFDLVKHPHYVTSGGGFGPVADDGYGVSYIIVGEDLINFHISSKHSSPETVCVTIPFRYATMPCLQFWFYSSLSLSPSLSLFLSLSPSLSLSLSRSSSLSLSLFPSLSLPLSLSIFPSLSLPLPLSLSLSLSLSLSVFLSLFLSLSLSLYLPLSLSLFPSPSLSRSTLSLSLSLALSLSLGLPPLHG
;
A
#
# COMPACT_ATOMS: atom_id res chain seq x y z
N MET A 1 14.32 -31.57 -13.85
CA MET A 1 13.58 -30.43 -14.46
C MET A 1 14.30 -29.72 -15.63
N ALA A 2 15.54 -30.06 -16.00
CA ALA A 2 16.12 -29.63 -17.29
C ALA A 2 15.71 -30.56 -18.45
N GLU A 3 15.48 -31.82 -18.12
CA GLU A 3 15.23 -32.98 -18.98
C GLU A 3 14.02 -32.79 -19.91
N ALA A 4 12.97 -32.10 -19.45
CA ALA A 4 11.75 -31.89 -20.24
C ALA A 4 11.96 -31.03 -21.51
N HIS A 5 13.00 -30.18 -21.55
CA HIS A 5 13.42 -29.50 -22.79
C HIS A 5 14.52 -30.28 -23.54
N GLN A 6 15.25 -31.18 -22.87
CA GLN A 6 16.20 -32.07 -23.54
C GLN A 6 15.46 -33.12 -24.39
N ALA A 7 14.36 -33.68 -23.91
CA ALA A 7 13.57 -34.70 -24.62
C ALA A 7 12.98 -34.26 -25.98
N VAL A 8 12.99 -32.95 -26.30
CA VAL A 8 12.58 -32.41 -27.62
C VAL A 8 13.79 -31.87 -28.41
N ALA A 9 14.92 -31.61 -27.76
CA ALA A 9 16.17 -31.21 -28.40
C ALA A 9 17.02 -32.42 -28.87
N PHE A 10 16.80 -33.58 -28.24
CA PHE A 10 17.47 -34.85 -28.52
C PHE A 10 16.38 -35.90 -28.84
N GLN A 11 16.05 -36.11 -30.11
CA GLN A 11 15.43 -37.37 -30.51
C GLN A 11 16.53 -38.44 -30.55
N PHE A 12 16.38 -39.46 -29.70
CA PHE A 12 17.23 -40.65 -29.67
C PHE A 12 16.44 -41.84 -30.22
N THR A 13 16.83 -42.31 -31.40
CA THR A 13 16.33 -43.59 -31.93
C THR A 13 17.42 -44.64 -31.73
N VAL A 14 17.10 -45.68 -30.97
CA VAL A 14 17.99 -46.82 -30.74
C VAL A 14 17.69 -47.85 -31.83
N GLY A 15 18.54 -47.89 -32.85
CA GLY A 15 18.52 -48.93 -33.88
C GLY A 15 19.40 -50.12 -33.49
N PRO A 16 19.37 -51.22 -34.26
CA PRO A 16 20.27 -52.36 -34.06
C PRO A 16 21.75 -51.96 -34.11
N ASP A 17 22.08 -50.95 -34.93
CA ASP A 17 23.45 -50.53 -35.25
C ASP A 17 23.95 -49.35 -34.39
N GLY A 18 23.12 -48.79 -33.49
CA GLY A 18 23.54 -47.72 -32.58
C GLY A 18 22.46 -46.71 -32.17
N ILE A 19 22.91 -45.61 -31.56
CA ILE A 19 22.08 -44.47 -31.15
C ILE A 19 22.21 -43.38 -32.21
N ASP A 20 21.15 -43.11 -32.97
CA ASP A 20 21.08 -41.93 -33.83
C ASP A 20 20.62 -40.71 -33.01
N MET A 21 21.21 -39.54 -33.29
CA MET A 21 21.02 -38.29 -32.54
C MET A 21 20.68 -37.13 -33.48
N GLN A 22 19.39 -36.90 -33.71
CA GLN A 22 18.93 -35.73 -34.47
C GLN A 22 18.94 -34.48 -33.58
N LEU A 23 20.07 -33.76 -33.62
CA LEU A 23 20.28 -32.49 -32.92
C LEU A 23 19.61 -31.32 -33.65
N CYS A 24 18.47 -30.85 -33.14
CA CYS A 24 17.81 -29.67 -33.69
C CYS A 24 18.63 -28.39 -33.44
N HIS A 25 19.15 -27.78 -34.52
CA HIS A 25 19.93 -26.53 -34.44
C HIS A 25 19.19 -25.39 -33.71
N GLU A 26 17.87 -25.26 -33.92
CA GLU A 26 17.07 -24.22 -33.26
C GLU A 26 16.96 -24.51 -31.74
N ALA A 27 16.84 -25.77 -31.33
CA ALA A 27 16.86 -26.14 -29.91
C ALA A 27 18.22 -25.84 -29.25
N LEU A 28 19.34 -26.13 -29.93
CA LEU A 28 20.68 -25.76 -29.47
C LEU A 28 20.85 -24.24 -29.34
N ARG A 29 20.34 -23.47 -30.30
CA ARG A 29 20.29 -22.00 -30.23
C ARG A 29 19.49 -21.53 -29.02
N GLN A 30 18.32 -22.09 -28.75
CA GLN A 30 17.51 -21.74 -27.58
C GLN A 30 18.21 -22.09 -26.25
N ILE A 31 18.92 -23.22 -26.17
CA ILE A 31 19.73 -23.60 -25.00
C ILE A 31 20.86 -22.57 -24.78
N TYR A 32 21.61 -22.21 -25.83
CA TYR A 32 22.68 -21.21 -25.76
C TYR A 32 22.16 -19.83 -25.33
N LEU A 33 21.08 -19.34 -25.94
CA LEU A 33 20.45 -18.07 -25.58
C LEU A 33 19.95 -18.09 -24.13
N SER A 34 19.23 -19.14 -23.72
CA SER A 34 18.80 -19.33 -22.33
C SER A 34 19.97 -19.32 -21.35
N GLY A 35 21.09 -19.97 -21.68
CA GLY A 35 22.32 -19.96 -20.88
C GLY A 35 22.93 -18.56 -20.76
N LYS A 36 23.10 -17.86 -21.88
CA LYS A 36 23.61 -16.48 -21.95
C LYS A 36 22.74 -15.50 -21.15
N HIS A 37 21.42 -15.62 -21.25
CA HIS A 37 20.47 -14.79 -20.50
C HIS A 37 20.43 -15.13 -19.00
N SER A 38 20.49 -16.41 -18.61
CA SER A 38 20.60 -16.82 -17.20
C SER A 38 21.92 -16.33 -16.58
N TRP A 39 23.05 -16.47 -17.28
CA TRP A 39 24.34 -15.93 -16.83
C TRP A 39 24.30 -14.40 -16.66
N LYS A 40 23.74 -13.67 -17.64
CA LYS A 40 23.54 -12.21 -17.52
C LYS A 40 22.62 -11.83 -16.34
N LYS A 41 21.56 -12.60 -16.08
CA LYS A 41 20.68 -12.40 -14.91
C LYS A 41 21.42 -12.67 -13.59
N ARG A 42 22.15 -13.78 -13.49
CA ARG A 42 22.97 -14.16 -12.32
C ARG A 42 24.05 -13.12 -12.04
N PHE A 43 24.75 -12.64 -13.07
CA PHE A 43 25.74 -11.56 -12.92
C PHE A 43 25.11 -10.24 -12.43
N ILE A 44 23.92 -9.88 -12.93
CA ILE A 44 23.19 -8.69 -12.43
C ILE A 44 22.73 -8.89 -10.99
N ARG A 45 22.16 -10.05 -10.63
CA ARG A 45 21.80 -10.39 -9.23
C ARG A 45 23.04 -10.32 -8.32
N PHE A 46 24.16 -10.93 -8.71
CA PHE A 46 25.43 -10.89 -7.96
C PHE A 46 25.95 -9.46 -7.79
N LYS A 47 26.10 -8.70 -8.88
CA LYS A 47 26.54 -7.29 -8.84
C LYS A 47 25.66 -6.46 -7.90
N ASN A 48 24.35 -6.60 -8.02
CA ASN A 48 23.41 -5.80 -7.23
C ASN A 48 23.37 -6.26 -5.77
N GLY A 49 23.55 -7.56 -5.50
CA GLY A 49 23.74 -8.12 -4.16
C GLY A 49 25.04 -7.68 -3.49
N VAL A 50 26.13 -7.47 -4.24
CA VAL A 50 27.34 -6.81 -3.73
C VAL A 50 27.04 -5.33 -3.45
N MET A 51 26.37 -4.62 -4.36
CA MET A 51 26.02 -3.19 -4.17
C MET A 51 25.14 -2.94 -2.93
N THR A 52 24.13 -3.79 -2.66
CA THR A 52 23.34 -3.72 -1.42
C THR A 52 24.14 -4.25 -0.23
N GLY A 53 24.89 -5.33 -0.41
CA GLY A 53 25.78 -5.96 0.58
C GLY A 53 26.88 -5.04 1.13
N VAL A 54 27.21 -3.94 0.46
CA VAL A 54 28.17 -2.91 0.92
C VAL A 54 27.55 -1.53 1.20
N TYR A 55 26.25 -1.34 0.94
CA TYR A 55 25.51 -0.11 1.19
C TYR A 55 25.47 0.24 2.70
N PRO A 56 25.59 1.52 3.13
CA PRO A 56 25.59 2.76 2.33
C PRO A 56 26.93 3.13 1.68
N GLY A 57 27.96 2.28 1.80
CA GLY A 57 29.20 2.42 1.05
C GLY A 57 29.02 2.17 -0.46
N SER A 58 30.12 2.28 -1.20
CA SER A 58 30.14 2.09 -2.66
C SER A 58 31.51 1.60 -3.14
N PRO A 59 31.60 0.90 -4.29
CA PRO A 59 32.87 0.49 -4.88
C PRO A 59 33.78 1.67 -5.28
N SER A 60 33.22 2.83 -5.62
CA SER A 60 34.00 4.06 -5.79
C SER A 60 34.60 4.54 -4.46
N GLY A 61 33.87 4.41 -3.35
CA GLY A 61 34.40 4.65 -2.01
C GLY A 61 35.52 3.67 -1.62
N PHE A 62 35.43 2.41 -2.05
CA PHE A 62 36.51 1.43 -1.88
C PHE A 62 37.79 1.87 -2.59
N LEU A 63 37.69 2.22 -3.87
CA LEU A 63 38.83 2.71 -4.65
C LEU A 63 39.44 3.98 -4.03
N VAL A 64 38.62 4.91 -3.55
CA VAL A 64 39.11 6.11 -2.84
C VAL A 64 39.87 5.71 -1.57
N VAL A 65 39.30 4.86 -0.69
CA VAL A 65 39.98 4.46 0.57
C VAL A 65 41.31 3.74 0.28
N VAL A 66 41.32 2.77 -0.65
CA VAL A 66 42.53 2.01 -1.00
C VAL A 66 43.59 2.91 -1.65
N VAL A 67 43.22 3.73 -2.63
CA VAL A 67 44.18 4.62 -3.32
C VAL A 67 44.69 5.71 -2.36
N SER A 68 43.85 6.26 -1.49
CA SER A 68 44.30 7.23 -0.47
C SER A 68 45.24 6.59 0.55
N TYR A 69 44.98 5.35 1.00
CA TYR A 69 45.86 4.61 1.90
C TYR A 69 47.21 4.29 1.25
N MET A 70 47.20 3.74 0.03
CA MET A 70 48.42 3.42 -0.74
C MET A 70 49.22 4.68 -1.12
N SER A 71 48.55 5.81 -1.39
CA SER A 71 49.23 7.08 -1.67
C SER A 71 49.81 7.71 -0.41
N GLY A 72 49.10 7.66 0.72
CA GLY A 72 49.59 8.16 2.01
C GLY A 72 50.84 7.43 2.48
N THR A 73 50.79 6.08 2.47
CA THR A 73 51.94 5.24 2.82
C THR A 73 53.13 5.44 1.88
N LYS A 74 52.91 5.57 0.56
CA LYS A 74 53.99 5.77 -0.42
C LYS A 74 54.60 7.18 -0.43
N TYR A 75 53.79 8.23 -0.34
CA TYR A 75 54.23 9.61 -0.58
C TYR A 75 54.35 10.47 0.68
N ALA A 76 53.64 10.17 1.76
CA ALA A 76 53.71 10.91 3.02
C ALA A 76 54.50 10.19 4.13
N GLN A 77 54.91 8.93 3.91
CA GLN A 77 55.52 8.04 4.91
C GLN A 77 54.70 7.84 6.20
N LEU A 78 53.43 8.26 6.19
CA LEU A 78 52.47 8.01 7.26
C LEU A 78 51.94 6.59 7.12
N ASP A 79 51.98 5.79 8.18
CA ASP A 79 51.24 4.53 8.29
C ASP A 79 49.99 4.72 9.19
N PRO A 80 48.79 4.86 8.61
CA PRO A 80 47.54 4.91 9.37
C PRO A 80 47.21 3.62 10.12
N SER A 81 47.92 2.51 9.86
CA SER A 81 47.72 1.23 10.55
C SER A 81 48.52 1.08 11.85
N LEU A 82 49.38 2.04 12.20
CA LEU A 82 50.20 2.01 13.43
C LEU A 82 51.05 0.72 13.56
N GLY A 83 51.59 0.23 12.44
CA GLY A 83 52.40 -0.99 12.38
C GLY A 83 51.61 -2.30 12.31
N LEU A 84 50.30 -2.26 12.01
CA LEU A 84 49.50 -3.50 11.87
C LEU A 84 50.01 -4.37 10.72
N ILE A 85 50.41 -3.77 9.59
CA ILE A 85 50.94 -4.53 8.43
C ILE A 85 52.25 -5.25 8.80
N THR A 86 53.15 -4.62 9.55
CA THR A 86 54.42 -5.23 9.97
C THR A 86 54.19 -6.42 10.92
N LYS A 87 53.15 -6.36 11.76
CA LYS A 87 52.72 -7.49 12.62
C LYS A 87 51.93 -8.57 11.88
N LEU A 88 51.23 -8.22 10.80
CA LEU A 88 50.53 -9.20 9.96
C LEU A 88 51.51 -9.93 9.02
N GLY A 89 52.49 -9.23 8.46
CA GLY A 89 53.53 -9.81 7.59
C GLY A 89 54.43 -10.84 8.31
N THR A 90 54.60 -10.70 9.62
CA THR A 90 55.31 -11.71 10.46
C THR A 90 54.47 -12.97 10.76
N HIS A 91 53.18 -12.98 10.42
CA HIS A 91 52.28 -14.12 10.63
C HIS A 91 51.62 -14.66 9.34
N ILE A 92 51.68 -13.92 8.23
CA ILE A 92 51.19 -14.35 6.92
C ILE A 92 52.41 -14.53 6.00
N PRO A 93 52.90 -15.77 5.78
CA PRO A 93 54.02 -16.02 4.86
C PRO A 93 53.56 -15.92 3.40
N ILE A 94 53.50 -14.69 2.85
CA ILE A 94 53.07 -14.42 1.47
C ILE A 94 54.17 -14.80 0.46
N SER A 95 54.32 -16.11 0.23
CA SER A 95 55.05 -16.80 -0.84
C SER A 95 56.51 -16.36 -1.11
N PRO A 96 57.50 -17.28 -1.07
CA PRO A 96 58.89 -16.95 -1.43
C PRO A 96 59.07 -16.58 -2.92
N TYR A 97 58.02 -16.70 -3.73
CA TYR A 97 58.01 -16.34 -5.16
C TYR A 97 57.45 -14.93 -5.44
N MET A 98 57.19 -14.10 -4.41
CA MET A 98 56.57 -12.78 -4.55
C MET A 98 57.51 -11.65 -4.08
N SER A 99 57.64 -10.58 -4.87
CA SER A 99 58.54 -9.46 -4.56
C SER A 99 58.04 -8.57 -3.41
N GLU A 100 58.94 -7.87 -2.72
CA GLU A 100 58.58 -6.94 -1.62
C GLU A 100 57.51 -5.92 -2.02
N ASP A 101 57.63 -5.32 -3.21
CA ASP A 101 56.65 -4.33 -3.67
C ASP A 101 55.28 -4.96 -3.95
N SER A 102 55.26 -6.21 -4.41
CA SER A 102 54.02 -6.99 -4.53
C SER A 102 53.41 -7.25 -3.14
N GLN A 103 54.24 -7.59 -2.14
CA GLN A 103 53.79 -7.81 -0.76
C GLN A 103 53.26 -6.51 -0.13
N ARG A 104 53.92 -5.36 -0.36
CA ARG A 104 53.45 -4.02 0.05
C ARG A 104 52.11 -3.67 -0.59
N VAL A 105 51.95 -3.92 -1.90
CA VAL A 105 50.68 -3.69 -2.61
C VAL A 105 49.56 -4.58 -2.06
N VAL A 106 49.80 -5.89 -1.91
CA VAL A 106 48.79 -6.83 -1.36
C VAL A 106 48.41 -6.46 0.07
N GLY A 107 49.38 -6.18 0.94
CA GLY A 107 49.12 -5.73 2.32
C GLY A 107 48.35 -4.41 2.38
N GLY A 108 48.70 -3.45 1.54
CA GLY A 108 47.99 -2.17 1.43
C GLY A 108 46.56 -2.29 0.93
N VAL A 109 46.29 -3.18 -0.02
CA VAL A 109 44.93 -3.52 -0.46
C VAL A 109 44.14 -4.21 0.65
N LEU A 110 44.73 -5.15 1.39
CA LEU A 110 44.07 -5.82 2.52
C LEU A 110 43.68 -4.85 3.63
N VAL A 111 44.58 -3.96 4.06
CA VAL A 111 44.27 -2.96 5.10
C VAL A 111 43.30 -1.89 4.58
N GLY A 112 43.46 -1.40 3.34
CA GLY A 112 42.47 -0.51 2.72
C GLY A 112 41.07 -1.13 2.64
N THR A 113 40.99 -2.44 2.40
CA THR A 113 39.72 -3.20 2.46
C THR A 113 39.17 -3.27 3.89
N GLY A 114 39.99 -3.59 4.88
CA GLY A 114 39.59 -3.65 6.29
C GLY A 114 39.08 -2.30 6.81
N LEU A 115 39.79 -1.21 6.48
CA LEU A 115 39.37 0.17 6.79
C LEU A 115 38.03 0.51 6.12
N TRP A 116 37.85 0.18 4.83
CA TRP A 116 36.60 0.44 4.10
C TRP A 116 35.40 -0.36 4.66
N VAL A 117 35.60 -1.64 5.01
CA VAL A 117 34.59 -2.46 5.68
C VAL A 117 34.23 -1.89 7.06
N THR A 118 35.24 -1.41 7.81
CA THR A 118 35.03 -0.75 9.12
C THR A 118 34.24 0.54 8.98
N ILE A 119 34.54 1.37 7.97
CA ILE A 119 33.78 2.59 7.66
C ILE A 119 32.32 2.25 7.30
N ILE A 120 32.08 1.22 6.48
CA ILE A 120 30.72 0.76 6.17
C ILE A 120 29.99 0.29 7.43
N PHE A 121 30.65 -0.48 8.30
CA PHE A 121 30.07 -0.94 9.55
C PHE A 121 29.70 0.23 10.48
N ILE A 122 30.56 1.25 10.59
CA ILE A 122 30.26 2.48 11.33
C ILE A 122 29.08 3.22 10.71
N MET A 123 29.06 3.42 9.38
CA MET A 123 27.95 4.10 8.69
C MET A 123 26.62 3.33 8.83
N ARG A 124 26.63 2.00 8.81
CA ARG A 124 25.44 1.16 9.03
C ARG A 124 24.89 1.32 10.43
N ASN A 125 25.74 1.25 11.45
CA ASN A 125 25.31 1.42 12.84
C ASN A 125 24.85 2.87 13.11
N ALA A 126 25.52 3.87 12.54
CA ALA A 126 25.07 5.26 12.60
C ALA A 126 23.68 5.45 11.96
N LEU A 127 23.47 4.92 10.74
CA LEU A 127 22.17 4.96 10.07
C LEU A 127 21.10 4.20 10.87
N LYS A 128 21.43 3.04 11.44
CA LYS A 128 20.52 2.26 12.29
C LYS A 128 20.14 3.00 13.57
N CYS A 129 21.07 3.67 14.23
CA CYS A 129 20.79 4.52 15.38
C CYS A 129 19.92 5.73 15.01
N LEU A 130 20.17 6.37 13.86
CA LEU A 130 19.31 7.43 13.33
C LEU A 130 17.88 6.92 13.05
N LEU A 131 17.74 5.77 12.38
CA LEU A 131 16.43 5.17 12.09
C LEU A 131 15.72 4.61 13.34
N SER A 132 16.44 4.36 14.43
CA SER A 132 15.87 3.99 15.74
C SER A 132 15.28 5.17 16.52
N TRP A 133 15.46 6.41 16.04
CA TRP A 133 14.88 7.60 16.67
C TRP A 133 13.52 7.95 16.06
N HIS A 134 12.49 7.90 16.90
CA HIS A 134 11.08 8.05 16.51
C HIS A 134 10.48 9.43 16.86
N GLY A 135 11.27 10.35 17.42
CA GLY A 135 10.78 11.66 17.88
C GLY A 135 10.14 12.51 16.77
N TRP A 136 10.48 12.25 15.51
CA TRP A 136 9.87 12.90 14.35
C TRP A 136 8.34 12.69 14.25
N MET A 137 7.80 11.57 14.77
CA MET A 137 6.38 11.20 14.71
C MET A 137 5.47 12.06 15.60
N TYR A 138 6.06 12.73 16.59
CA TYR A 138 5.35 13.53 17.61
C TYR A 138 5.43 15.04 17.35
N ASN A 139 6.02 15.48 16.22
CA ASN A 139 5.92 16.87 15.79
C ASN A 139 4.45 17.25 15.51
N ARG A 140 4.08 18.50 15.77
CA ARG A 140 2.76 19.03 15.40
C ARG A 140 2.65 19.13 13.88
N HIS A 141 1.45 18.85 13.36
CA HIS A 141 1.18 19.01 11.92
C HIS A 141 1.51 20.44 11.45
N GLY A 142 2.29 20.55 10.39
CA GLY A 142 2.75 21.82 9.83
C GLY A 142 4.04 22.40 10.42
N SER A 143 4.60 21.88 11.53
CA SER A 143 5.84 22.39 12.11
C SER A 143 6.90 21.31 12.38
N VAL A 144 7.96 21.31 11.55
CA VAL A 144 9.12 20.43 11.73
C VAL A 144 10.14 21.10 12.65
N SER A 145 10.31 20.57 13.86
CA SER A 145 11.29 21.03 14.85
C SER A 145 12.73 20.98 14.34
N TRP A 146 13.60 21.88 14.83
CA TRP A 146 14.98 21.99 14.35
C TRP A 146 15.78 20.68 14.49
N GLY A 147 15.63 19.98 15.62
CA GLY A 147 16.22 18.65 15.82
C GLY A 147 15.72 17.61 14.80
N THR A 148 14.45 17.66 14.39
CA THR A 148 13.94 16.80 13.31
C THR A 148 14.54 17.17 11.95
N ARG A 149 14.75 18.47 11.66
CA ARG A 149 15.42 18.91 10.41
C ARG A 149 16.86 18.41 10.37
N LEU A 150 17.59 18.51 11.48
CA LEU A 150 18.95 18.02 11.65
C LEU A 150 19.01 16.49 11.46
N TRP A 151 18.06 15.76 12.05
CA TRP A 151 17.93 14.31 11.87
C TRP A 151 17.62 13.92 10.41
N ILE A 152 16.69 14.61 9.72
CA ILE A 152 16.41 14.39 8.28
C ILE A 152 17.68 14.60 7.44
N LEU A 153 18.47 15.64 7.74
CA LEU A 153 19.74 15.91 7.07
C LEU A 153 20.74 14.76 7.26
N PHE A 154 20.91 14.27 8.49
CA PHE A 154 21.79 13.14 8.76
C PHE A 154 21.29 11.83 8.13
N VAL A 155 19.99 11.50 8.22
CA VAL A 155 19.45 10.31 7.55
C VAL A 155 19.71 10.37 6.05
N LYS A 156 19.49 11.51 5.40
CA LYS A 156 19.76 11.68 3.96
C LYS A 156 21.25 11.63 3.62
N LEU A 157 22.13 12.15 4.48
CA LEU A 157 23.58 12.05 4.32
C LEU A 157 24.07 10.59 4.40
N PHE A 158 23.61 9.83 5.39
CA PHE A 158 23.99 8.43 5.59
C PHE A 158 23.25 7.43 4.67
N SER A 159 22.18 7.85 3.99
CA SER A 159 21.43 7.01 3.01
C SER A 159 21.99 7.04 1.59
N GLY A 160 23.13 7.69 1.34
CA GLY A 160 23.75 7.74 0.02
C GLY A 160 22.87 8.41 -1.06
N ARG A 161 23.08 8.07 -2.34
CA ARG A 161 22.47 8.81 -3.47
C ARG A 161 21.52 8.01 -4.38
N LYS A 162 21.59 6.68 -4.38
CA LYS A 162 20.76 5.79 -5.24
C LYS A 162 20.53 4.43 -4.55
N PRO A 163 19.62 4.33 -3.56
CA PRO A 163 19.29 3.06 -2.94
C PRO A 163 18.55 2.13 -3.90
N MET A 164 18.81 0.83 -3.77
CA MET A 164 18.09 -0.27 -4.42
C MET A 164 17.10 -0.90 -3.42
N LEU A 165 16.16 -1.72 -3.88
CA LEU A 165 15.09 -2.31 -3.05
C LEU A 165 15.61 -2.86 -1.70
N TYR A 166 16.69 -3.66 -1.74
CA TYR A 166 17.26 -4.29 -0.55
C TYR A 166 18.40 -3.50 0.11
N SER A 167 18.74 -2.28 -0.36
CA SER A 167 19.86 -1.49 0.19
C SER A 167 19.77 -1.28 1.70
N PHE A 168 18.58 -0.99 2.21
CA PHE A 168 18.41 -0.62 3.62
C PHE A 168 18.35 -1.80 4.59
N GLN A 169 18.14 -3.05 4.14
CA GLN A 169 17.75 -4.15 5.05
C GLN A 169 18.79 -4.42 6.15
N SER A 170 20.08 -4.28 5.89
CA SER A 170 21.15 -4.42 6.90
C SER A 170 21.23 -3.27 7.91
N SER A 171 20.56 -2.15 7.63
CA SER A 171 20.62 -0.90 8.39
C SER A 171 19.32 -0.57 9.11
N LEU A 172 18.26 -1.37 8.93
CA LEU A 172 16.98 -1.20 9.63
C LEU A 172 17.14 -1.51 11.14
N PRO A 173 16.37 -0.83 12.02
CA PRO A 173 16.23 -1.23 13.42
C PRO A 173 15.60 -2.63 13.51
N ARG A 174 15.91 -3.38 14.58
CA ARG A 174 15.13 -4.58 14.93
C ARG A 174 13.84 -4.13 15.61
N LEU A 175 12.77 -4.91 15.46
CA LEU A 175 11.53 -4.71 16.21
C LEU A 175 11.84 -4.77 17.73
N PRO A 176 11.47 -3.76 18.53
CA PRO A 176 11.70 -3.79 19.98
C PRO A 176 10.73 -4.77 20.66
N VAL A 177 11.16 -5.36 21.77
CA VAL A 177 10.28 -6.15 22.66
C VAL A 177 9.76 -5.21 23.76
N PRO A 178 8.44 -4.96 23.87
CA PRO A 178 7.90 -4.10 24.93
C PRO A 178 8.13 -4.69 26.34
N PRO A 179 8.07 -3.87 27.40
CA PRO A 179 7.98 -4.37 28.78
C PRO A 179 6.60 -4.99 29.06
N VAL A 180 6.55 -6.13 29.77
CA VAL A 180 5.29 -6.77 30.22
C VAL A 180 4.35 -5.77 30.89
N LYS A 181 4.86 -4.94 31.82
CA LYS A 181 4.10 -3.92 32.55
C LYS A 181 3.39 -2.92 31.63
N ASP A 182 4.08 -2.43 30.60
CA ASP A 182 3.48 -1.55 29.61
C ASP A 182 2.39 -2.28 28.83
N THR A 183 2.65 -3.53 28.41
CA THR A 183 1.69 -4.36 27.67
C THR A 183 0.44 -4.67 28.50
N CYS A 184 0.57 -5.05 29.77
CA CYS A 184 -0.57 -5.34 30.66
C CYS A 184 -1.41 -4.08 30.90
N ARG A 185 -0.79 -2.94 31.25
CA ARG A 185 -1.48 -1.65 31.40
C ARG A 185 -2.22 -1.23 30.13
N ARG A 186 -1.56 -1.32 28.98
CA ARG A 186 -2.15 -0.97 27.67
C ARG A 186 -3.31 -1.90 27.29
N TYR A 187 -3.20 -3.19 27.59
CA TYR A 187 -4.28 -4.15 27.39
C TYR A 187 -5.50 -3.81 28.27
N LEU A 188 -5.30 -3.51 29.55
CA LEU A 188 -6.38 -3.07 30.44
C LEU A 188 -7.02 -1.76 29.94
N GLU A 189 -6.24 -0.79 29.47
CA GLU A 189 -6.75 0.44 28.82
C GLU A 189 -7.63 0.14 27.59
N SER A 190 -7.35 -0.90 26.81
CA SER A 190 -8.15 -1.30 25.64
C SER A 190 -9.33 -2.23 25.96
N ALA A 191 -9.23 -3.04 27.00
CA ALA A 191 -10.27 -3.98 27.44
C ALA A 191 -11.37 -3.30 28.27
N ARG A 192 -11.03 -2.23 29.01
CA ARG A 192 -11.98 -1.48 29.85
C ARG A 192 -13.30 -1.06 29.17
N PRO A 193 -13.34 -0.57 27.91
CA PRO A 193 -14.60 -0.26 27.23
C PRO A 193 -15.38 -1.48 26.70
N LEU A 194 -14.83 -2.70 26.83
CA LEU A 194 -15.43 -3.96 26.35
C LEU A 194 -15.97 -4.84 27.49
N MET A 195 -15.63 -4.52 28.74
CA MET A 195 -15.90 -5.33 29.93
C MET A 195 -16.74 -4.57 30.96
N ASP A 196 -17.57 -5.29 31.71
CA ASP A 196 -18.23 -4.75 32.91
C ASP A 196 -17.24 -4.57 34.09
N ASP A 197 -17.71 -4.03 35.21
CA ASP A 197 -16.85 -3.78 36.38
C ASP A 197 -16.33 -5.05 37.07
N GLU A 198 -17.10 -6.14 37.10
CA GLU A 198 -16.69 -7.40 37.73
C GLU A 198 -15.69 -8.16 36.84
N GLN A 199 -15.95 -8.19 35.52
CA GLN A 199 -15.03 -8.69 34.51
C GLN A 199 -13.71 -7.93 34.51
N TYR A 200 -13.76 -6.59 34.53
CA TYR A 200 -12.56 -5.76 34.53
C TYR A 200 -11.73 -5.92 35.80
N VAL A 201 -12.35 -6.01 36.98
CA VAL A 201 -11.63 -6.28 38.24
C VAL A 201 -11.00 -7.68 38.25
N ARG A 202 -11.67 -8.71 37.72
CA ARG A 202 -11.05 -10.02 37.49
C ARG A 202 -9.83 -9.90 36.58
N MET A 203 -9.97 -9.21 35.46
CA MET A 203 -8.91 -9.08 34.46
C MET A 203 -7.71 -8.28 34.97
N GLU A 204 -7.92 -7.22 35.76
CA GLU A 204 -6.86 -6.48 36.45
C GLU A 204 -6.09 -7.38 37.43
N GLY A 205 -6.81 -8.25 38.16
CA GLY A 205 -6.21 -9.28 39.00
C GLY A 205 -5.32 -10.25 38.21
N LEU A 206 -5.83 -10.83 37.13
CA LEU A 206 -5.09 -11.76 36.27
C LEU A 206 -3.86 -11.12 35.60
N ALA A 207 -4.01 -9.90 35.08
CA ALA A 207 -2.91 -9.12 34.51
C ALA A 207 -1.86 -8.75 35.57
N GLY A 208 -2.29 -8.40 36.78
CA GLY A 208 -1.43 -8.06 37.91
C GLY A 208 -0.67 -9.26 38.49
N GLU A 209 -1.24 -10.46 38.45
CA GLU A 209 -0.52 -11.70 38.76
C GLU A 209 0.49 -12.04 37.65
N PHE A 210 0.07 -11.94 36.38
CA PHE A 210 0.92 -12.21 35.23
C PHE A 210 2.14 -11.28 35.15
N GLU A 211 1.99 -9.98 35.43
CA GLU A 211 3.11 -9.01 35.48
C GLU A 211 4.15 -9.40 36.55
N LYS A 212 3.72 -9.92 37.70
CA LYS A 212 4.60 -10.26 38.83
C LYS A 212 5.28 -11.62 38.67
N ASN A 213 4.54 -12.62 38.19
CA ASN A 213 4.94 -14.03 38.25
C ASN A 213 5.47 -14.55 36.90
N LEU A 214 4.58 -14.89 35.98
CA LEU A 214 4.92 -15.64 34.76
C LEU A 214 5.46 -14.76 33.63
N GLY A 215 4.89 -13.56 33.46
CA GLY A 215 5.26 -12.61 32.40
C GLY A 215 6.76 -12.30 32.34
N PRO A 216 7.45 -11.98 33.45
CA PRO A 216 8.90 -11.74 33.48
C PRO A 216 9.72 -12.94 32.97
N ARG A 217 9.30 -14.18 33.26
CA ARG A 217 9.95 -15.41 32.77
C ARG A 217 9.76 -15.56 31.26
N LEU A 218 8.54 -15.40 30.75
CA LEU A 218 8.24 -15.48 29.31
C LEU A 218 8.96 -14.37 28.51
N GLN A 219 8.96 -13.16 29.05
CA GLN A 219 9.68 -11.99 28.53
C GLN A 219 11.19 -12.25 28.41
N TRP A 220 11.80 -13.01 29.33
CA TRP A 220 13.23 -13.36 29.24
C TRP A 220 13.53 -14.22 28.00
N TYR A 221 12.74 -15.28 27.76
CA TYR A 221 12.86 -16.09 26.55
C TYR A 221 12.56 -15.29 25.26
N LEU A 222 11.63 -14.33 25.32
CA LEU A 222 11.33 -13.48 24.15
C LEU A 222 12.46 -12.50 23.84
N LYS A 223 13.06 -11.89 24.89
CA LYS A 223 14.28 -11.07 24.77
C LYS A 223 15.43 -11.91 24.22
N LEU A 224 15.58 -13.15 24.67
CA LEU A 224 16.53 -14.12 24.13
C LEU A 224 16.29 -14.27 22.62
N LYS A 225 15.11 -14.71 22.17
CA LYS A 225 14.76 -14.83 20.74
C LYS A 225 15.07 -13.57 19.92
N SER A 226 14.82 -12.37 20.47
CA SER A 226 15.12 -11.09 19.78
C SER A 226 16.61 -10.81 19.50
N TRP A 227 17.53 -11.54 20.14
CA TRP A 227 18.97 -11.38 19.93
C TRP A 227 19.49 -12.21 18.73
N TRP A 228 18.95 -13.41 18.50
CA TRP A 228 19.33 -14.28 17.38
C TRP A 228 18.43 -14.07 16.15
N ALA A 229 17.15 -13.79 16.32
CA ALA A 229 16.23 -13.56 15.21
C ALA A 229 16.42 -12.17 14.56
N SER A 230 16.07 -12.06 13.27
CA SER A 230 15.98 -10.78 12.55
C SER A 230 14.77 -9.95 13.03
N ASN A 231 13.64 -10.62 13.23
CA ASN A 231 12.43 -10.15 13.88
C ASN A 231 11.92 -11.29 14.79
N TYR A 232 11.48 -11.00 16.02
CA TYR A 232 11.00 -12.02 16.96
C TYR A 232 9.55 -12.44 16.74
N VAL A 233 8.80 -11.77 15.86
CA VAL A 233 7.38 -12.05 15.58
C VAL A 233 7.18 -12.84 14.29
N SER A 234 7.94 -12.53 13.24
CA SER A 234 7.58 -12.88 11.85
C SER A 234 7.44 -14.38 11.58
N ASP A 235 8.36 -15.20 12.09
CA ASP A 235 8.34 -16.66 11.88
C ASP A 235 7.15 -17.32 12.58
N TRP A 236 6.90 -16.95 13.84
CA TRP A 236 5.74 -17.44 14.57
C TRP A 236 4.41 -16.87 14.05
N TRP A 237 4.37 -15.65 13.52
CA TRP A 237 3.17 -15.08 12.92
C TRP A 237 2.79 -15.81 11.62
N GLU A 238 3.77 -16.05 10.73
CA GLU A 238 3.61 -16.87 9.52
C GLU A 238 3.12 -18.29 9.88
N GLU A 239 3.77 -18.94 10.84
CA GLU A 239 3.45 -20.31 11.25
C GLU A 239 2.09 -20.44 11.94
N TYR A 240 1.84 -19.73 13.04
CA TYR A 240 0.72 -20.01 13.94
C TYR A 240 -0.59 -19.33 13.53
N ILE A 241 -0.55 -18.17 12.87
CA ILE A 241 -1.77 -17.47 12.46
C ILE A 241 -2.26 -17.97 11.11
N TYR A 242 -1.37 -18.09 10.12
CA TYR A 242 -1.77 -18.49 8.78
C TYR A 242 -1.57 -19.98 8.51
N LEU A 243 -0.35 -20.51 8.65
CA LEU A 243 -0.02 -21.85 8.14
C LEU A 243 -0.62 -23.00 8.96
N ARG A 244 -0.72 -22.86 10.29
CA ARG A 244 -1.41 -23.83 11.17
C ARG A 244 -2.94 -23.71 11.12
N GLY A 245 -3.50 -22.61 10.61
CA GLY A 245 -4.94 -22.49 10.36
C GLY A 245 -5.44 -23.63 9.47
N ARG A 246 -6.50 -24.33 9.90
CA ARG A 246 -7.07 -25.53 9.22
C ARG A 246 -8.33 -25.25 8.41
N GLY A 247 -9.02 -24.14 8.69
CA GLY A 247 -10.19 -23.68 7.95
C GLY A 247 -9.84 -23.17 6.53
N PRO A 248 -10.86 -22.97 5.68
CA PRO A 248 -10.66 -22.55 4.29
C PRO A 248 -10.10 -21.13 4.19
N ILE A 249 -9.09 -20.94 3.34
CA ILE A 249 -8.40 -19.65 3.16
C ILE A 249 -9.16 -18.67 2.24
N MET A 250 -9.99 -19.18 1.33
CA MET A 250 -10.68 -18.42 0.28
C MET A 250 -11.36 -17.12 0.77
N VAL A 251 -12.06 -17.19 1.91
CA VAL A 251 -12.76 -16.05 2.53
C VAL A 251 -12.03 -15.57 3.78
N ASN A 252 -11.59 -16.49 4.64
CA ASN A 252 -11.10 -16.17 5.98
C ASN A 252 -9.62 -15.73 6.01
N SER A 253 -8.92 -15.70 4.87
CA SER A 253 -7.51 -15.28 4.80
C SER A 253 -7.12 -14.57 3.51
N ASN A 254 -7.62 -15.01 2.34
CA ASN A 254 -7.31 -14.38 1.06
C ASN A 254 -8.00 -13.01 0.95
N TYR A 255 -7.35 -12.09 0.25
CA TYR A 255 -7.86 -10.75 -0.03
C TYR A 255 -7.83 -10.45 -1.53
N TYR A 256 -8.59 -9.45 -1.96
CA TYR A 256 -8.72 -9.10 -3.37
C TYR A 256 -8.43 -7.62 -3.66
N ALA A 257 -8.17 -7.30 -4.94
CA ALA A 257 -8.03 -5.92 -5.45
C ALA A 257 -8.71 -5.77 -6.82
N MET A 258 -9.33 -4.61 -7.07
CA MET A 258 -10.10 -4.29 -8.29
C MET A 258 -9.28 -3.49 -9.32
N ASP A 259 -9.58 -3.68 -10.61
CA ASP A 259 -9.17 -2.81 -11.73
C ASP A 259 -9.74 -1.38 -11.57
N PHE A 260 -9.58 -0.53 -12.58
CA PHE A 260 -10.18 0.81 -12.61
C PHE A 260 -11.71 0.78 -12.46
N LEU A 261 -12.22 1.76 -11.72
CA LEU A 261 -13.64 1.90 -11.38
C LEU A 261 -14.46 2.60 -12.47
N TYR A 262 -13.83 3.44 -13.30
CA TYR A 262 -14.50 4.25 -14.34
C TYR A 262 -13.79 4.26 -15.70
N ALA A 263 -12.74 3.45 -15.90
CA ALA A 263 -11.96 3.43 -17.13
C ALA A 263 -11.80 1.99 -17.65
N PHE A 264 -11.98 1.80 -18.95
CA PHE A 264 -11.96 0.49 -19.61
C PHE A 264 -10.99 0.56 -20.80
N PRO A 265 -9.69 0.25 -20.62
CA PRO A 265 -8.67 0.42 -21.66
C PRO A 265 -8.90 -0.41 -22.94
N SER A 266 -9.56 -1.57 -22.81
CA SER A 266 -10.06 -2.40 -23.91
C SER A 266 -11.15 -3.33 -23.39
N HIS A 267 -12.09 -3.71 -24.26
CA HIS A 267 -13.13 -4.70 -23.98
C HIS A 267 -12.73 -6.13 -24.36
N ILE A 268 -11.58 -6.31 -25.02
CA ILE A 268 -11.09 -7.64 -25.44
C ILE A 268 -10.38 -8.29 -24.25
N GLN A 269 -10.99 -9.34 -23.69
CA GLN A 269 -10.44 -10.14 -22.58
C GLN A 269 -8.99 -10.60 -22.84
N ALA A 270 -8.71 -11.08 -24.05
CA ALA A 270 -7.36 -11.51 -24.44
C ALA A 270 -6.35 -10.35 -24.47
N ALA A 271 -6.75 -9.16 -24.91
CA ALA A 271 -5.88 -7.97 -24.98
C ALA A 271 -5.52 -7.46 -23.58
N ARG A 272 -6.52 -7.28 -22.70
CA ARG A 272 -6.29 -6.85 -21.31
C ARG A 272 -5.37 -7.84 -20.59
N ALA A 273 -5.59 -9.14 -20.77
CA ALA A 273 -4.67 -10.17 -20.29
C ALA A 273 -3.26 -10.04 -20.90
N GLY A 274 -3.14 -9.81 -22.21
CA GLY A 274 -1.86 -9.64 -22.91
C GLY A 274 -1.00 -8.51 -22.35
N ASN A 275 -1.55 -7.31 -22.25
CA ASN A 275 -0.87 -6.15 -21.65
C ASN A 275 -0.55 -6.38 -20.18
N VAL A 276 -1.50 -6.84 -19.37
CA VAL A 276 -1.30 -6.96 -17.92
C VAL A 276 -0.34 -8.08 -17.52
N ILE A 277 -0.38 -9.24 -18.19
CA ILE A 277 0.62 -10.29 -18.00
C ILE A 277 2.02 -9.76 -18.40
N HIS A 278 2.12 -8.97 -19.47
CA HIS A 278 3.38 -8.32 -19.84
C HIS A 278 3.86 -7.34 -18.76
N ALA A 279 3.00 -6.43 -18.28
CA ALA A 279 3.32 -5.45 -17.24
C ALA A 279 3.74 -6.11 -15.92
N ILE A 280 3.02 -7.14 -15.46
CA ILE A 280 3.38 -7.95 -14.30
C ILE A 280 4.76 -8.59 -14.48
N MET A 281 5.06 -9.13 -15.67
CA MET A 281 6.36 -9.72 -15.98
C MET A 281 7.48 -8.68 -16.10
N LEU A 282 7.19 -7.45 -16.55
CA LEU A 282 8.12 -6.31 -16.51
C LEU A 282 8.41 -5.87 -15.07
N TYR A 283 7.38 -5.83 -14.20
CA TYR A 283 7.54 -5.58 -12.76
C TYR A 283 8.40 -6.67 -12.11
N ARG A 284 8.06 -7.94 -12.33
CA ARG A 284 8.86 -9.09 -11.87
C ARG A 284 10.32 -8.98 -12.31
N ARG A 285 10.58 -8.51 -13.55
CA ARG A 285 11.94 -8.26 -14.08
C ARG A 285 12.68 -7.09 -13.39
N LYS A 286 11.97 -6.07 -12.89
CA LYS A 286 12.54 -4.99 -12.05
C LYS A 286 12.90 -5.56 -10.66
N LEU A 287 11.99 -6.32 -10.04
CA LEU A 287 12.14 -7.00 -8.75
C LEU A 287 13.29 -8.04 -8.75
N ASP A 288 13.36 -8.90 -9.76
CA ASP A 288 14.36 -9.97 -9.97
C ASP A 288 15.81 -9.50 -9.92
N ARG A 289 16.01 -8.19 -10.08
CA ARG A 289 17.29 -7.48 -10.17
C ARG A 289 17.47 -6.47 -9.02
N ALA A 290 16.55 -6.43 -8.05
CA ALA A 290 16.45 -5.41 -7.00
C ALA A 290 16.39 -3.95 -7.51
N GLN A 291 15.91 -3.74 -8.76
CA GLN A 291 15.88 -2.44 -9.43
C GLN A 291 14.64 -1.58 -9.11
N LEU A 292 13.68 -2.13 -8.34
CA LEU A 292 12.64 -1.31 -7.71
C LEU A 292 13.29 -0.35 -6.69
N LYS A 293 12.67 0.81 -6.49
CA LYS A 293 13.03 1.70 -5.37
C LYS A 293 12.50 1.07 -4.07
N PRO A 294 13.21 1.21 -2.93
CA PRO A 294 12.61 0.91 -1.63
C PRO A 294 11.47 1.90 -1.35
N LEU A 295 10.44 1.45 -0.63
CA LEU A 295 9.35 2.31 -0.16
C LEU A 295 9.87 3.25 0.95
N MET A 296 9.61 4.55 0.81
CA MET A 296 10.16 5.60 1.68
C MET A 296 9.06 6.44 2.34
N LEU A 297 8.77 6.21 3.62
CA LEU A 297 7.87 7.07 4.38
C LEU A 297 8.48 8.49 4.50
N LEU A 298 7.66 9.51 4.22
CA LEU A 298 8.07 10.92 4.14
C LEU A 298 9.31 11.17 3.24
N ASN A 299 9.49 10.34 2.20
CA ASN A 299 10.66 10.37 1.30
C ASN A 299 12.02 10.41 2.05
N THR A 300 12.07 9.78 3.23
CA THR A 300 13.22 9.86 4.15
C THR A 300 13.43 8.58 4.96
N ILE A 301 12.37 7.92 5.45
CA ILE A 301 12.45 6.71 6.28
C ILE A 301 12.22 5.46 5.40
N PRO A 302 13.18 4.54 5.28
CA PRO A 302 13.02 3.33 4.50
C PRO A 302 12.15 2.30 5.22
N MET A 303 11.27 1.62 4.47
CA MET A 303 10.50 0.47 4.96
C MET A 303 11.25 -0.85 4.73
N CYS A 304 10.80 -1.92 5.39
CA CYS A 304 11.28 -3.27 5.07
C CYS A 304 10.86 -3.70 3.66
N SER A 305 11.58 -4.65 3.07
CA SER A 305 11.31 -5.12 1.70
C SER A 305 11.40 -6.64 1.52
N SER A 306 11.54 -7.42 2.60
CA SER A 306 11.67 -8.88 2.53
C SER A 306 10.48 -9.57 1.85
N GLN A 307 9.25 -9.13 2.14
CA GLN A 307 8.02 -9.71 1.57
C GLN A 307 7.98 -9.70 0.02
N TYR A 308 8.65 -8.73 -0.63
CA TYR A 308 8.70 -8.68 -2.10
C TYR A 308 9.39 -9.92 -2.71
N GLU A 309 10.30 -10.59 -2.00
CA GLU A 309 11.03 -11.76 -2.50
C GLU A 309 10.07 -12.90 -2.88
N ARG A 310 9.02 -13.11 -2.09
CA ARG A 310 8.06 -14.22 -2.23
C ARG A 310 6.86 -13.91 -3.12
N MET A 311 6.82 -12.76 -3.81
CA MET A 311 5.66 -12.37 -4.63
C MET A 311 5.37 -13.30 -5.82
N PHE A 312 6.41 -13.87 -6.43
CA PHE A 312 6.30 -14.68 -7.66
C PHE A 312 6.87 -16.08 -7.48
N ASN A 313 6.34 -17.04 -8.23
CA ASN A 313 6.74 -18.46 -8.19
C ASN A 313 6.59 -19.06 -6.78
N THR A 314 5.56 -18.59 -6.08
CA THR A 314 5.23 -18.99 -4.70
C THR A 314 3.87 -19.64 -4.66
N SER A 315 3.71 -20.67 -3.83
CA SER A 315 2.43 -21.29 -3.52
C SER A 315 2.45 -21.87 -2.11
N ARG A 316 1.32 -21.73 -1.41
CA ARG A 316 1.06 -22.39 -0.14
C ARG A 316 0.72 -23.85 -0.42
N VAL A 317 1.53 -24.76 0.10
CA VAL A 317 1.33 -26.21 -0.01
C VAL A 317 0.58 -26.69 1.23
N PRO A 318 -0.58 -27.37 1.09
CA PRO A 318 -1.32 -27.89 2.22
C PRO A 318 -0.55 -29.01 2.93
N GLY A 319 -0.55 -29.00 4.26
CA GLY A 319 -0.12 -30.11 5.11
C GLY A 319 -1.25 -30.55 6.03
N VAL A 320 -1.12 -31.71 6.69
CA VAL A 320 -2.19 -32.25 7.55
C VAL A 320 -2.46 -31.32 8.74
N ASP A 321 -1.39 -30.95 9.46
CA ASP A 321 -1.44 -30.11 10.66
C ASP A 321 -0.94 -28.67 10.42
N THR A 322 0.01 -28.50 9.49
CA THR A 322 0.65 -27.21 9.17
C THR A 322 0.95 -27.13 7.67
N ASP A 323 0.54 -26.04 7.02
CA ASP A 323 0.87 -25.75 5.62
C ASP A 323 2.31 -25.21 5.48
N THR A 324 2.84 -25.15 4.26
CA THR A 324 4.20 -24.59 4.00
C THR A 324 4.22 -23.65 2.80
N ILE A 325 5.03 -22.60 2.83
CA ILE A 325 5.24 -21.72 1.68
C ILE A 325 6.36 -22.28 0.78
N GLN A 326 5.99 -22.84 -0.37
CA GLN A 326 6.93 -23.22 -1.42
C GLN A 326 7.23 -21.99 -2.27
N HIS A 327 8.49 -21.55 -2.32
CA HIS A 327 9.00 -20.56 -3.27
C HIS A 327 10.08 -21.20 -4.15
N VAL A 328 10.11 -20.86 -5.45
CA VAL A 328 11.16 -21.34 -6.38
C VAL A 328 11.89 -20.20 -7.09
N ASP A 329 13.23 -20.26 -7.14
CA ASP A 329 14.12 -19.16 -7.58
C ASP A 329 13.82 -18.58 -8.98
N GLU A 330 13.39 -19.44 -9.90
CA GLU A 330 13.11 -19.12 -11.30
C GLU A 330 11.88 -19.88 -11.81
N SER A 331 11.05 -19.18 -12.59
CA SER A 331 9.96 -19.77 -13.37
C SER A 331 9.77 -19.00 -14.68
N LYS A 332 9.49 -19.70 -15.77
CA LYS A 332 9.37 -19.15 -17.14
C LYS A 332 7.94 -19.24 -17.72
N HIS A 333 6.97 -19.70 -16.92
CA HIS A 333 5.59 -19.90 -17.35
C HIS A 333 4.59 -19.35 -16.32
N ILE A 334 3.37 -19.13 -16.78
CA ILE A 334 2.17 -18.95 -15.96
C ILE A 334 1.29 -20.19 -16.07
N ALA A 335 0.38 -20.37 -15.12
CA ALA A 335 -0.73 -21.30 -15.23
C ALA A 335 -2.00 -20.49 -15.53
N VAL A 336 -2.82 -20.98 -16.45
CA VAL A 336 -4.05 -20.32 -16.91
C VAL A 336 -5.23 -21.28 -16.80
N PHE A 337 -6.36 -20.79 -16.27
CA PHE A 337 -7.63 -21.50 -16.22
C PHE A 337 -8.65 -20.84 -17.17
N ASN A 338 -9.41 -21.66 -17.89
CA ASN A 338 -10.56 -21.24 -18.69
C ASN A 338 -11.59 -22.38 -18.75
N LYS A 339 -12.82 -22.15 -18.25
CA LYS A 339 -13.94 -23.10 -18.29
C LYS A 339 -13.54 -24.53 -17.89
N GLY A 340 -13.08 -24.70 -16.65
CA GLY A 340 -12.76 -26.02 -16.09
C GLY A 340 -11.45 -26.66 -16.57
N ARG A 341 -10.62 -25.93 -17.31
CA ARG A 341 -9.45 -26.50 -18.02
C ARG A 341 -8.19 -25.73 -17.67
N PHE A 342 -7.14 -26.45 -17.30
CA PHE A 342 -5.86 -25.87 -16.95
C PHE A 342 -4.85 -25.93 -18.10
N PHE A 343 -4.09 -24.85 -18.26
CA PHE A 343 -3.06 -24.66 -19.28
C PHE A 343 -1.78 -24.10 -18.66
N LYS A 344 -0.63 -24.48 -19.22
CA LYS A 344 0.67 -23.88 -18.95
C LYS A 344 1.08 -23.04 -20.15
N VAL A 345 1.28 -21.74 -19.93
CA VAL A 345 1.71 -20.79 -20.97
C VAL A 345 3.12 -20.32 -20.67
N TRP A 346 4.05 -20.58 -21.58
CA TRP A 346 5.41 -20.04 -21.50
C TRP A 346 5.38 -18.55 -21.81
N VAL A 347 5.90 -17.72 -20.90
CA VAL A 347 5.99 -16.25 -21.08
C VAL A 347 7.36 -15.81 -21.59
N PHE A 348 8.22 -16.76 -22.00
CA PHE A 348 9.50 -16.49 -22.65
C PHE A 348 9.66 -17.34 -23.92
N TYR A 349 10.11 -16.70 -25.01
CA TYR A 349 10.43 -17.32 -26.30
C TYR A 349 11.61 -16.56 -26.95
N ASP A 350 12.41 -17.24 -27.79
CA ASP A 350 13.69 -16.74 -28.35
C ASP A 350 14.56 -15.93 -27.35
N GLY A 351 14.73 -16.47 -26.13
CA GLY A 351 15.49 -15.83 -25.04
C GLY A 351 14.88 -14.56 -24.43
N ARG A 352 13.77 -14.03 -24.97
CA ARG A 352 13.10 -12.80 -24.51
C ARG A 352 11.75 -13.08 -23.83
N LEU A 353 11.22 -12.06 -23.16
CA LEU A 353 9.82 -12.00 -22.71
C LEU A 353 8.91 -11.88 -23.95
N LEU A 354 7.76 -12.54 -23.94
CA LEU A 354 6.73 -12.35 -24.98
C LEU A 354 6.20 -10.91 -24.96
N LEU A 355 5.92 -10.34 -26.13
CA LEU A 355 5.26 -9.05 -26.33
C LEU A 355 3.76 -9.14 -26.01
N PRO A 356 3.06 -8.03 -25.74
CA PRO A 356 1.64 -8.07 -25.40
C PRO A 356 0.75 -8.79 -26.43
N ARG A 357 0.86 -8.49 -27.73
CA ARG A 357 0.12 -9.20 -28.81
C ARG A 357 0.43 -10.69 -28.88
N GLU A 358 1.66 -11.10 -28.55
CA GLU A 358 2.05 -12.52 -28.50
C GLU A 358 1.41 -13.25 -27.31
N ILE A 359 1.26 -12.59 -26.16
CA ILE A 359 0.59 -13.14 -24.98
C ILE A 359 -0.93 -13.16 -25.23
N GLU A 360 -1.49 -12.09 -25.81
CA GLU A 360 -2.87 -12.05 -26.26
C GLU A 360 -3.17 -13.24 -27.20
N GLN A 361 -2.32 -13.51 -28.19
CA GLN A 361 -2.48 -14.68 -29.08
C GLN A 361 -2.49 -16.01 -28.31
N GLN A 362 -1.76 -16.14 -27.19
CA GLN A 362 -1.86 -17.33 -26.33
C GLN A 362 -3.21 -17.40 -25.61
N MET A 363 -3.78 -16.26 -25.19
CA MET A 363 -5.09 -16.22 -24.54
C MET A 363 -6.22 -16.45 -25.56
N GLU A 364 -6.14 -15.87 -26.76
CA GLU A 364 -7.03 -16.16 -27.90
C GLU A 364 -7.11 -17.66 -28.17
N ARG A 365 -5.96 -18.35 -28.20
CA ARG A 365 -5.88 -19.81 -28.38
C ARG A 365 -6.55 -20.59 -27.23
N ILE A 366 -6.45 -20.13 -25.98
CA ILE A 366 -7.14 -20.75 -24.82
C ILE A 366 -8.65 -20.51 -24.87
N LEU A 367 -9.09 -19.32 -25.31
CA LEU A 367 -10.51 -18.97 -25.43
C LEU A 367 -11.19 -19.70 -26.60
N ALA A 368 -10.45 -19.94 -27.69
CA ALA A 368 -10.91 -20.67 -28.86
C ALA A 368 -10.85 -22.21 -28.71
N ASP A 369 -10.17 -22.73 -27.68
CA ASP A 369 -10.10 -24.17 -27.40
C ASP A 369 -11.49 -24.74 -27.07
N LYS A 370 -11.90 -25.79 -27.79
CA LYS A 370 -13.20 -26.49 -27.65
C LYS A 370 -13.07 -27.91 -27.05
N SER A 371 -11.92 -28.27 -26.49
CA SER A 371 -11.78 -29.52 -25.72
C SER A 371 -12.58 -29.44 -24.42
N GLU A 372 -13.20 -30.54 -24.01
CA GLU A 372 -13.85 -30.60 -22.69
C GLU A 372 -12.82 -30.70 -21.54
N PRO A 373 -13.22 -30.43 -20.29
CA PRO A 373 -12.47 -30.85 -19.11
C PRO A 373 -12.24 -32.37 -19.09
N GLN A 374 -11.13 -32.81 -18.48
CA GLN A 374 -10.98 -34.22 -18.09
C GLN A 374 -11.92 -34.52 -16.92
N GLU A 375 -12.27 -35.79 -16.68
CA GLU A 375 -13.13 -36.17 -15.54
C GLU A 375 -12.55 -35.63 -14.22
N GLY A 376 -13.41 -34.98 -13.41
CA GLY A 376 -13.01 -34.30 -12.18
C GLY A 376 -12.20 -33.00 -12.34
N GLU A 377 -11.72 -32.65 -13.55
CA GLU A 377 -10.87 -31.48 -13.75
C GLU A 377 -11.60 -30.16 -13.54
N GLU A 378 -12.86 -30.07 -13.99
CA GLU A 378 -13.63 -28.81 -14.00
C GLU A 378 -13.63 -28.11 -12.63
N TYR A 379 -13.80 -28.90 -11.58
CA TYR A 379 -13.92 -28.45 -10.20
C TYR A 379 -12.63 -28.60 -9.37
N LEU A 380 -11.53 -29.07 -9.98
CA LEU A 380 -10.32 -29.50 -9.27
C LEU A 380 -9.76 -28.47 -8.27
N ALA A 381 -9.78 -27.17 -8.61
CA ALA A 381 -9.24 -26.15 -7.71
C ALA A 381 -10.11 -25.86 -6.48
N ALA A 382 -11.32 -26.42 -6.39
CA ALA A 382 -12.14 -26.37 -5.18
C ALA A 382 -11.46 -27.01 -3.95
N LEU A 383 -10.52 -27.94 -4.17
CA LEU A 383 -9.65 -28.44 -3.11
C LEU A 383 -8.85 -27.31 -2.43
N THR A 384 -8.41 -26.30 -3.18
CA THR A 384 -7.70 -25.13 -2.62
C THR A 384 -8.64 -24.16 -1.87
N ALA A 385 -9.93 -24.18 -2.22
CA ALA A 385 -10.97 -23.32 -1.65
C ALA A 385 -11.53 -23.85 -0.31
N GLY A 386 -11.64 -25.17 -0.18
CA GLY A 386 -12.15 -25.86 1.01
C GLY A 386 -11.14 -25.97 2.17
N GLU A 387 -11.45 -26.86 3.12
CA GLU A 387 -10.62 -27.11 4.30
C GLU A 387 -9.22 -27.64 3.96
N ARG A 388 -8.23 -27.28 4.78
CA ARG A 388 -6.81 -27.55 4.51
C ARG A 388 -6.44 -29.01 4.66
N THR A 389 -7.01 -29.70 5.67
CA THR A 389 -6.66 -31.10 5.97
C THR A 389 -7.22 -32.11 4.94
N PRO A 390 -8.46 -32.00 4.42
CA PRO A 390 -8.91 -32.79 3.27
C PRO A 390 -8.04 -32.56 2.02
N TRP A 391 -7.69 -31.32 1.71
CA TRP A 391 -6.81 -31.00 0.57
C TRP A 391 -5.42 -31.60 0.74
N ALA A 392 -4.80 -31.49 1.92
CA ALA A 392 -3.51 -32.13 2.20
C ALA A 392 -3.51 -33.64 1.93
N LYS A 393 -4.56 -34.34 2.41
CA LYS A 393 -4.74 -35.79 2.21
C LYS A 393 -4.95 -36.14 0.73
N ALA A 394 -5.79 -35.39 0.02
CA ALA A 394 -5.99 -35.58 -1.41
C ALA A 394 -4.70 -35.33 -2.22
N ARG A 395 -3.95 -34.26 -1.90
CA ARG A 395 -2.68 -33.90 -2.53
C ARG A 395 -1.63 -35.01 -2.35
N GLU A 396 -1.48 -35.56 -1.16
CA GLU A 396 -0.56 -36.68 -0.92
C GLU A 396 -1.01 -37.98 -1.61
N THR A 397 -2.31 -38.29 -1.60
CA THR A 397 -2.83 -39.54 -2.17
C THR A 397 -2.77 -39.56 -3.70
N TYR A 398 -3.30 -38.52 -4.35
CA TYR A 398 -3.56 -38.53 -5.79
C TYR A 398 -2.58 -37.70 -6.63
N PHE A 399 -1.85 -36.75 -6.02
CA PHE A 399 -0.98 -35.79 -6.74
C PHE A 399 0.51 -35.96 -6.43
N ARG A 400 0.89 -37.00 -5.68
CA ARG A 400 2.30 -37.31 -5.32
C ARG A 400 3.10 -37.98 -6.44
N SER A 401 2.48 -38.44 -7.53
CA SER A 401 3.18 -39.04 -8.68
C SER A 401 2.44 -38.85 -10.02
N GLY A 402 2.90 -39.51 -11.08
CA GLY A 402 2.21 -39.59 -12.37
C GLY A 402 2.01 -38.24 -13.10
N LYS A 403 0.98 -38.20 -13.95
CA LYS A 403 0.56 -36.98 -14.68
C LYS A 403 0.12 -35.87 -13.72
N ASN A 404 -0.65 -36.24 -12.70
CA ASN A 404 -1.16 -35.33 -11.66
C ASN A 404 -0.04 -34.52 -11.00
N LYS A 405 1.07 -35.16 -10.63
CA LYS A 405 2.23 -34.44 -10.08
C LYS A 405 2.83 -33.46 -11.08
N GLN A 406 2.95 -33.81 -12.37
CA GLN A 406 3.53 -32.94 -13.39
C GLN A 406 2.65 -31.70 -13.65
N SER A 407 1.33 -31.89 -13.67
CA SER A 407 0.36 -30.79 -13.82
C SER A 407 0.26 -29.92 -12.57
N LEU A 408 0.27 -30.51 -11.37
CA LEU A 408 0.34 -29.75 -10.11
C LEU A 408 1.67 -29.00 -9.96
N ASP A 409 2.81 -29.61 -10.31
CA ASP A 409 4.12 -28.95 -10.37
C ASP A 409 4.08 -27.74 -11.33
N ALA A 410 3.35 -27.84 -12.45
CA ALA A 410 3.20 -26.72 -13.37
C ALA A 410 2.41 -25.55 -12.74
N ILE A 411 1.38 -25.81 -11.94
CA ILE A 411 0.60 -24.78 -11.24
C ILE A 411 1.39 -24.20 -10.06
N GLU A 412 1.89 -25.03 -9.14
CA GLU A 412 2.66 -24.59 -7.96
C GLU A 412 3.90 -23.78 -8.36
N LYS A 413 4.57 -24.16 -9.45
CA LYS A 413 5.80 -23.48 -9.93
C LYS A 413 5.55 -22.43 -11.02
N ALA A 414 4.30 -22.15 -11.38
CA ALA A 414 3.97 -21.00 -12.22
C ALA A 414 4.37 -19.68 -11.54
N ALA A 415 4.75 -18.67 -12.34
CA ALA A 415 5.12 -17.35 -11.82
C ALA A 415 3.97 -16.69 -11.04
N PHE A 416 2.75 -16.83 -11.55
CA PHE A 416 1.45 -16.52 -10.94
C PHE A 416 0.37 -17.33 -11.66
N PHE A 417 -0.86 -17.32 -11.15
CA PHE A 417 -2.02 -17.97 -11.78
C PHE A 417 -2.87 -16.93 -12.52
N VAL A 418 -3.53 -17.32 -13.60
CA VAL A 418 -4.43 -16.46 -14.38
C VAL A 418 -5.77 -17.19 -14.58
N THR A 419 -6.88 -16.49 -14.37
CA THR A 419 -8.19 -16.95 -14.78
C THR A 419 -8.73 -16.08 -15.91
N LEU A 420 -9.08 -16.71 -17.02
CA LEU A 420 -9.94 -16.13 -18.05
C LEU A 420 -11.37 -16.50 -17.65
N ASP A 421 -12.04 -15.57 -16.97
CA ASP A 421 -13.37 -15.75 -16.40
C ASP A 421 -14.44 -15.50 -17.47
N ASP A 422 -15.40 -16.41 -17.60
CA ASP A 422 -16.49 -16.35 -18.59
C ASP A 422 -17.65 -15.43 -18.17
N SER A 423 -17.65 -14.93 -16.92
CA SER A 423 -18.57 -13.89 -16.45
C SER A 423 -18.09 -12.48 -16.81
N GLU A 424 -18.99 -11.50 -16.64
CA GLU A 424 -18.70 -10.08 -16.82
C GLU A 424 -18.96 -9.34 -15.50
N GLN A 425 -17.98 -8.58 -15.03
CA GLN A 425 -18.08 -7.74 -13.84
C GLN A 425 -17.60 -6.34 -14.20
N LYS A 426 -18.25 -5.29 -13.67
CA LYS A 426 -17.87 -3.87 -13.86
C LYS A 426 -18.64 -3.00 -12.86
N TYR A 427 -18.27 -1.73 -12.74
CA TYR A 427 -19.14 -0.72 -12.14
C TYR A 427 -20.27 -0.35 -13.10
N GLU A 428 -21.52 -0.39 -12.64
CA GLU A 428 -22.70 0.01 -13.43
C GLU A 428 -23.36 1.26 -12.81
N ILE A 429 -23.50 2.33 -13.59
CA ILE A 429 -24.03 3.61 -13.10
C ILE A 429 -25.48 3.47 -12.61
N ASP A 430 -26.28 2.62 -13.27
CA ASP A 430 -27.69 2.38 -12.95
C ASP A 430 -27.89 1.42 -11.76
N ASN A 431 -26.84 0.70 -11.35
CA ASN A 431 -26.88 -0.32 -10.30
C ASN A 431 -25.59 -0.34 -9.44
N PRO A 432 -25.13 0.81 -8.93
CA PRO A 432 -23.73 1.02 -8.52
C PRO A 432 -23.32 0.25 -7.25
N VAL A 433 -24.31 -0.19 -6.47
CA VAL A 433 -24.11 -1.01 -5.27
C VAL A 433 -23.95 -2.48 -5.69
N LYS A 434 -25.02 -3.10 -6.20
CA LYS A 434 -25.00 -4.55 -6.50
C LYS A 434 -23.95 -4.93 -7.55
N SER A 435 -23.61 -4.03 -8.49
CA SER A 435 -22.54 -4.30 -9.46
C SER A 435 -21.17 -4.42 -8.78
N LEU A 436 -20.88 -3.57 -7.79
CA LEU A 436 -19.64 -3.65 -7.02
C LEU A 436 -19.64 -4.77 -5.99
N ASP A 437 -20.79 -5.07 -5.39
CA ASP A 437 -20.95 -6.19 -4.45
C ASP A 437 -20.75 -7.54 -5.17
N SER A 438 -21.35 -7.71 -6.36
CA SER A 438 -21.10 -8.85 -7.26
C SER A 438 -19.63 -8.97 -7.65
N TYR A 439 -19.03 -7.88 -8.12
CA TYR A 439 -17.63 -7.83 -8.55
C TYR A 439 -16.67 -8.14 -7.40
N ALA A 440 -16.95 -7.68 -6.18
CA ALA A 440 -16.21 -8.01 -4.97
C ALA A 440 -16.28 -9.51 -4.64
N LYS A 441 -17.48 -10.08 -4.56
CA LYS A 441 -17.70 -11.52 -4.33
C LYS A 441 -16.98 -12.36 -5.40
N SER A 442 -17.09 -11.96 -6.67
CA SER A 442 -16.43 -12.61 -7.82
C SER A 442 -14.89 -12.56 -7.79
N LEU A 443 -14.29 -11.58 -7.10
CA LEU A 443 -12.84 -11.50 -6.89
C LEU A 443 -12.39 -12.20 -5.58
N LEU A 444 -13.22 -12.22 -4.54
CA LEU A 444 -12.92 -12.88 -3.26
C LEU A 444 -12.97 -14.41 -3.38
N HIS A 445 -14.06 -14.95 -3.92
CA HIS A 445 -14.29 -16.41 -4.00
C HIS A 445 -14.60 -16.92 -5.42
N GLY A 446 -15.00 -16.05 -6.36
CA GLY A 446 -15.36 -16.47 -7.71
C GLY A 446 -16.47 -17.55 -7.70
N LYS A 447 -16.30 -18.58 -8.52
CA LYS A 447 -17.16 -19.78 -8.56
C LYS A 447 -16.72 -20.88 -7.56
N CYS A 448 -15.78 -20.59 -6.65
CA CYS A 448 -15.15 -21.52 -5.70
C CYS A 448 -14.25 -22.62 -6.31
N TYR A 449 -14.17 -22.75 -7.63
CA TYR A 449 -13.33 -23.74 -8.33
C TYR A 449 -12.49 -23.17 -9.49
N ASP A 450 -12.60 -21.86 -9.73
CA ASP A 450 -12.06 -21.13 -10.88
C ASP A 450 -10.87 -20.22 -10.50
N ARG A 451 -10.29 -20.42 -9.31
CA ARG A 451 -9.10 -19.75 -8.78
C ARG A 451 -8.21 -20.80 -8.11
N TRP A 452 -6.90 -20.58 -8.07
CA TRP A 452 -5.99 -21.38 -7.26
C TRP A 452 -5.65 -20.62 -5.98
N PHE A 453 -6.45 -20.78 -4.93
CA PHE A 453 -6.37 -19.94 -3.72
C PHE A 453 -5.03 -20.07 -2.96
N ASP A 454 -4.33 -21.18 -3.16
CA ASP A 454 -2.96 -21.42 -2.67
C ASP A 454 -1.88 -20.58 -3.38
N LYS A 455 -2.19 -19.91 -4.49
CA LYS A 455 -1.20 -19.13 -5.25
C LYS A 455 -0.95 -17.79 -4.56
N SER A 456 0.31 -17.33 -4.53
CA SER A 456 0.66 -16.01 -3.96
C SER A 456 -0.22 -14.88 -4.50
N PHE A 457 -0.54 -14.92 -5.80
CA PHE A 457 -1.74 -14.27 -6.33
C PHE A 457 -2.26 -14.94 -7.61
N ASN A 458 -3.55 -14.72 -7.86
CA ASN A 458 -4.31 -15.01 -9.06
C ASN A 458 -4.63 -13.68 -9.75
N LEU A 459 -4.32 -13.55 -11.05
CA LEU A 459 -4.88 -12.51 -11.91
C LEU A 459 -6.21 -13.01 -12.48
N ILE A 460 -7.26 -12.21 -12.38
CA ILE A 460 -8.60 -12.53 -12.86
C ILE A 460 -8.91 -11.56 -13.99
N VAL A 461 -9.33 -12.06 -15.16
CA VAL A 461 -9.68 -11.27 -16.34
C VAL A 461 -11.06 -11.71 -16.83
N PHE A 462 -12.04 -10.83 -16.72
CA PHE A 462 -13.43 -11.07 -17.10
C PHE A 462 -13.65 -10.94 -18.61
N LYS A 463 -14.73 -11.54 -19.10
CA LYS A 463 -15.11 -11.60 -20.52
C LYS A 463 -15.26 -10.23 -21.19
N ASN A 464 -15.57 -9.19 -20.42
CA ASN A 464 -15.70 -7.79 -20.85
C ASN A 464 -14.38 -6.98 -20.77
N GLY A 465 -13.26 -7.61 -20.45
CA GLY A 465 -11.95 -6.98 -20.27
C GLY A 465 -11.67 -6.39 -18.88
N THR A 466 -12.64 -6.34 -17.95
CA THR A 466 -12.40 -5.90 -16.56
C THR A 466 -11.54 -6.94 -15.82
N MET A 467 -10.79 -6.53 -14.79
CA MET A 467 -9.85 -7.42 -14.10
C MET A 467 -9.86 -7.29 -12.56
N GLY A 468 -9.13 -8.18 -11.90
CA GLY A 468 -8.71 -7.96 -10.52
C GLY A 468 -7.66 -8.98 -10.07
N LEU A 469 -7.29 -8.90 -8.80
CA LEU A 469 -6.40 -9.86 -8.14
C LEU A 469 -7.11 -10.55 -6.98
N ASN A 470 -6.76 -11.81 -6.72
CA ASN A 470 -6.97 -12.52 -5.44
C ASN A 470 -5.60 -12.99 -4.92
N ALA A 471 -5.29 -12.80 -3.64
CA ALA A 471 -3.97 -13.11 -3.08
C ALA A 471 -4.06 -13.94 -1.79
N GLU A 472 -3.20 -14.96 -1.69
CA GLU A 472 -2.94 -15.70 -0.45
C GLU A 472 -2.13 -14.79 0.50
N HIS A 473 -2.45 -14.79 1.79
CA HIS A 473 -1.96 -13.76 2.73
C HIS A 473 -0.76 -14.21 3.57
N ALA A 474 -0.45 -15.50 3.70
CA ALA A 474 0.60 -15.97 4.60
C ALA A 474 2.01 -15.47 4.25
N TRP A 475 2.28 -15.18 2.96
CA TRP A 475 3.62 -14.75 2.50
C TRP A 475 3.86 -13.23 2.56
N ALA A 476 2.81 -12.40 2.59
CA ALA A 476 2.92 -10.93 2.63
C ALA A 476 1.63 -10.20 3.02
N ASP A 477 1.78 -8.93 3.43
CA ASP A 477 0.67 -8.02 3.67
C ASP A 477 0.18 -7.32 2.38
N ALA A 478 -1.11 -6.95 2.35
CA ALA A 478 -1.77 -6.34 1.19
C ALA A 478 -1.01 -5.18 0.47
N PRO A 479 -0.29 -4.26 1.16
CA PRO A 479 0.46 -3.19 0.49
C PRO A 479 1.53 -3.66 -0.50
N ILE A 480 2.03 -4.89 -0.36
CA ILE A 480 3.03 -5.50 -1.27
C ILE A 480 2.39 -5.83 -2.62
N ILE A 481 1.19 -6.41 -2.61
CA ILE A 481 0.38 -6.63 -3.82
C ILE A 481 -0.19 -5.31 -4.35
N GLY A 482 -0.56 -4.36 -3.48
CA GLY A 482 -0.96 -3.01 -3.88
C GLY A 482 0.09 -2.31 -4.75
N HIS A 483 1.37 -2.33 -4.33
CA HIS A 483 2.47 -1.78 -5.13
C HIS A 483 2.64 -2.48 -6.50
N LEU A 484 2.43 -3.80 -6.59
CA LEU A 484 2.41 -4.49 -7.89
C LEU A 484 1.26 -3.95 -8.75
N TRP A 485 0.05 -3.90 -8.20
CA TRP A 485 -1.16 -3.58 -8.92
C TRP A 485 -1.20 -2.12 -9.40
N GLU A 486 -0.86 -1.14 -8.55
CA GLU A 486 -0.80 0.27 -8.95
C GLU A 486 0.22 0.54 -10.06
N GLN A 487 1.35 -0.18 -10.09
CA GLN A 487 2.33 -0.10 -11.18
C GLN A 487 1.77 -0.71 -12.48
N VAL A 488 1.10 -1.85 -12.38
CA VAL A 488 0.51 -2.57 -13.53
C VAL A 488 -0.63 -1.78 -14.16
N LEU A 489 -1.55 -1.27 -13.32
CA LEU A 489 -2.64 -0.37 -13.75
C LEU A 489 -2.10 0.91 -14.40
N CYS A 490 -1.01 1.47 -13.89
CA CYS A 490 -0.37 2.63 -14.53
C CYS A 490 0.26 2.29 -15.89
N MET A 491 0.90 1.13 -16.02
CA MET A 491 1.61 0.72 -17.25
C MET A 491 0.66 0.29 -18.37
N ASP A 492 -0.48 -0.33 -18.06
CA ASP A 492 -1.42 -0.87 -19.05
C ASP A 492 -1.91 0.17 -20.09
N PRO A 493 -2.62 1.24 -19.71
CA PRO A 493 -3.10 2.24 -20.67
C PRO A 493 -2.04 3.28 -21.09
N LEU A 494 -0.99 3.54 -20.28
CA LEU A 494 -0.03 4.63 -20.55
C LEU A 494 1.29 4.19 -21.20
N GLU A 495 1.83 3.02 -20.85
CA GLU A 495 3.12 2.54 -21.40
C GLU A 495 2.94 1.50 -22.52
N LEU A 496 1.85 0.72 -22.51
CA LEU A 496 1.59 -0.35 -23.49
C LEU A 496 0.49 0.04 -24.49
N GLY A 497 -0.67 0.47 -23.99
CA GLY A 497 -1.80 0.90 -24.81
C GLY A 497 -2.42 -0.21 -25.67
N TYR A 498 -3.35 0.18 -26.53
CA TYR A 498 -4.11 -0.69 -27.42
C TYR A 498 -4.24 -0.06 -28.82
N THR A 499 -4.62 -0.87 -29.81
CA THR A 499 -5.03 -0.39 -31.15
C THR A 499 -6.43 0.22 -31.10
N GLU A 500 -6.87 0.88 -32.19
CA GLU A 500 -8.25 1.39 -32.31
C GLU A 500 -9.32 0.28 -32.23
N GLU A 501 -8.95 -0.95 -32.60
CA GLU A 501 -9.78 -2.16 -32.47
C GLU A 501 -9.78 -2.75 -31.05
N GLY A 502 -8.93 -2.23 -30.14
CA GLY A 502 -8.80 -2.71 -28.76
C GLY A 502 -7.84 -3.89 -28.57
N HIS A 503 -7.11 -4.31 -29.60
CA HIS A 503 -6.06 -5.34 -29.49
C HIS A 503 -4.77 -4.79 -28.88
N CYS A 504 -3.89 -5.67 -28.39
CA CYS A 504 -2.55 -5.27 -27.93
C CYS A 504 -1.71 -4.69 -29.07
N ASN A 505 -0.91 -3.65 -28.77
CA ASN A 505 0.02 -3.08 -29.74
C ASN A 505 1.14 -4.07 -30.15
N GLY A 506 1.48 -4.07 -31.44
CA GLY A 506 2.52 -4.90 -32.07
C GLY A 506 1.98 -6.14 -32.78
N GLU A 507 2.88 -6.88 -33.42
CA GLU A 507 2.54 -8.05 -34.26
C GLU A 507 2.66 -9.39 -33.52
N PRO A 508 1.82 -10.40 -33.85
CA PRO A 508 1.96 -11.75 -33.32
C PRO A 508 3.12 -12.51 -34.01
N HIS A 509 3.85 -13.33 -33.26
CA HIS A 509 4.95 -14.11 -33.82
C HIS A 509 4.43 -15.40 -34.51
N PRO A 510 4.72 -15.62 -35.80
CA PRO A 510 4.05 -16.66 -36.60
C PRO A 510 4.31 -18.08 -36.07
N ASN A 511 5.56 -18.38 -35.73
CA ASN A 511 5.99 -19.72 -35.29
C ASN A 511 5.98 -19.86 -33.75
N LEU A 512 5.13 -19.10 -33.04
CA LEU A 512 5.05 -19.19 -31.57
C LEU A 512 4.27 -20.45 -31.16
N PRO A 513 4.84 -21.37 -30.34
CA PRO A 513 4.14 -22.57 -29.88
C PRO A 513 2.83 -22.27 -29.14
N GLY A 514 1.92 -23.25 -29.08
CA GLY A 514 0.66 -23.12 -28.37
C GLY A 514 0.77 -23.28 -26.84
N PRO A 515 -0.28 -22.90 -26.09
CA PRO A 515 -0.46 -23.26 -24.70
C PRO A 515 -0.37 -24.78 -24.49
N GLN A 516 0.32 -25.23 -23.44
CA GLN A 516 0.35 -26.66 -23.08
C GLN A 516 -0.87 -26.98 -22.19
N ARG A 517 -1.86 -27.70 -22.73
CA ARG A 517 -2.97 -28.27 -21.96
C ARG A 517 -2.42 -29.19 -20.86
N LEU A 518 -2.84 -29.00 -19.61
CA LEU A 518 -2.47 -29.89 -18.50
C LEU A 518 -3.24 -31.22 -18.56
N GLN A 519 -2.67 -32.25 -17.96
CA GLN A 519 -3.17 -33.63 -18.07
C GLN A 519 -3.35 -34.23 -16.67
N TRP A 520 -4.49 -34.86 -16.45
CA TRP A 520 -4.89 -35.37 -15.14
C TRP A 520 -5.39 -36.81 -15.22
N ASP A 521 -5.50 -37.42 -14.05
CA ASP A 521 -5.89 -38.81 -13.82
C ASP A 521 -6.59 -38.85 -12.45
N ILE A 522 -7.87 -38.46 -12.42
CA ILE A 522 -8.59 -38.12 -11.18
C ILE A 522 -9.60 -39.23 -10.86
N PRO A 523 -9.26 -40.19 -9.98
CA PRO A 523 -10.14 -41.32 -9.68
C PRO A 523 -11.38 -40.86 -8.89
N ALA A 524 -12.45 -41.67 -8.90
CA ALA A 524 -13.77 -41.30 -8.39
C ALA A 524 -13.75 -40.87 -6.91
N GLU A 525 -12.86 -41.44 -6.09
CA GLU A 525 -12.65 -41.08 -4.69
C GLU A 525 -12.07 -39.65 -4.54
N CYS A 526 -11.18 -39.26 -5.46
CA CYS A 526 -10.70 -37.88 -5.56
C CYS A 526 -11.80 -36.95 -6.08
N GLN A 527 -12.61 -37.38 -7.05
CA GLN A 527 -13.77 -36.61 -7.54
C GLN A 527 -14.79 -36.35 -6.41
N SER A 528 -15.09 -37.37 -5.59
CA SER A 528 -15.93 -37.21 -4.39
C SER A 528 -15.34 -36.23 -3.39
N THR A 529 -14.02 -36.22 -3.21
CA THR A 529 -13.33 -35.25 -2.33
C THR A 529 -13.44 -33.84 -2.88
N ILE A 530 -13.23 -33.66 -4.20
CA ILE A 530 -13.40 -32.37 -4.92
C ILE A 530 -14.82 -31.83 -4.72
N GLN A 531 -15.85 -32.67 -4.92
CA GLN A 531 -17.26 -32.27 -4.75
C GLN A 531 -17.59 -31.90 -3.29
N SER A 532 -17.02 -32.60 -2.31
CA SER A 532 -17.19 -32.25 -0.89
C SER A 532 -16.55 -30.90 -0.56
N SER A 533 -15.33 -30.63 -1.05
CA SER A 533 -14.67 -29.33 -0.90
C SER A 533 -15.43 -28.21 -1.61
N LEU A 534 -15.96 -28.47 -2.82
CA LEU A 534 -16.76 -27.51 -3.58
C LEU A 534 -18.03 -27.12 -2.83
N LYS A 535 -18.82 -28.09 -2.38
CA LYS A 535 -20.06 -27.84 -1.63
C LYS A 535 -19.82 -27.02 -0.36
N PHE A 536 -18.72 -27.30 0.36
CA PHE A 536 -18.34 -26.55 1.55
C PHE A 536 -17.87 -25.13 1.23
N ALA A 537 -17.07 -24.95 0.17
CA ALA A 537 -16.62 -23.64 -0.27
C ALA A 537 -17.79 -22.78 -0.78
N GLN A 538 -18.74 -23.36 -1.52
CA GLN A 538 -19.98 -22.70 -1.96
C GLN A 538 -20.82 -22.24 -0.76
N ALA A 539 -21.07 -23.11 0.22
CA ALA A 539 -21.81 -22.75 1.42
C ALA A 539 -21.16 -21.58 2.20
N LEU A 540 -19.83 -21.49 2.22
CA LEU A 540 -19.11 -20.36 2.81
C LEU A 540 -19.17 -19.10 1.93
N ALA A 541 -19.16 -19.22 0.60
CA ALA A 541 -19.25 -18.09 -0.32
C ALA A 541 -20.65 -17.47 -0.37
N ASP A 542 -21.69 -18.31 -0.37
CA ASP A 542 -23.10 -17.90 -0.32
C ASP A 542 -23.44 -17.21 1.01
N ASP A 543 -22.73 -17.54 2.09
CA ASP A 543 -22.86 -16.92 3.42
C ASP A 543 -22.15 -15.55 3.53
N VAL A 544 -21.18 -15.22 2.68
CA VAL A 544 -20.50 -13.90 2.75
C VAL A 544 -21.43 -12.80 2.24
N ASP A 545 -21.78 -11.84 3.09
CA ASP A 545 -22.32 -10.55 2.68
C ASP A 545 -21.19 -9.60 2.27
N SER A 546 -21.44 -8.71 1.32
CA SER A 546 -20.47 -7.72 0.83
C SER A 546 -21.18 -6.43 0.41
N HIS A 547 -20.70 -5.29 0.89
CA HIS A 547 -21.19 -3.97 0.52
C HIS A 547 -20.05 -2.99 0.22
N ILE A 548 -19.92 -2.58 -1.04
CA ILE A 548 -18.85 -1.70 -1.54
C ILE A 548 -19.44 -0.34 -1.87
N TYR A 549 -18.83 0.73 -1.35
CA TYR A 549 -19.39 2.08 -1.41
C TYR A 549 -18.34 3.17 -1.71
N PRO A 550 -18.38 3.78 -2.93
CA PRO A 550 -17.63 4.99 -3.27
C PRO A 550 -18.25 6.25 -2.65
N PHE A 551 -17.71 6.71 -1.52
CA PHE A 551 -18.12 7.95 -0.84
C PHE A 551 -17.49 9.17 -1.51
N LYS A 552 -18.34 10.05 -2.06
CA LYS A 552 -17.94 11.21 -2.91
C LYS A 552 -18.24 12.58 -2.30
N ASP A 553 -18.88 12.63 -1.12
CA ASP A 553 -19.24 13.91 -0.50
C ASP A 553 -18.00 14.69 -0.05
N PHE A 554 -16.94 13.97 0.36
CA PHE A 554 -15.60 14.50 0.64
C PHE A 554 -14.56 13.38 0.89
N GLY A 555 -13.29 13.76 0.92
CA GLY A 555 -12.17 12.90 1.30
C GLY A 555 -11.18 13.59 2.25
N LYS A 556 -9.89 13.23 2.15
CA LYS A 556 -8.84 13.71 3.08
C LYS A 556 -8.67 15.23 3.10
N GLY A 557 -9.03 15.95 2.03
CA GLY A 557 -8.84 17.39 1.93
C GLY A 557 -9.70 18.17 2.94
N LEU A 558 -10.98 17.78 3.06
CA LEU A 558 -11.88 18.37 4.05
C LEU A 558 -11.49 17.96 5.48
N ILE A 559 -11.16 16.69 5.70
CA ILE A 559 -10.81 16.17 7.03
C ILE A 559 -9.55 16.86 7.59
N LYS A 560 -8.55 17.11 6.73
CA LYS A 560 -7.33 17.86 7.07
C LYS A 560 -7.59 19.35 7.35
N LYS A 561 -8.52 20.01 6.65
CA LYS A 561 -8.90 21.43 6.94
C LYS A 561 -9.37 21.58 8.39
N CYS A 562 -10.10 20.59 8.90
CA CYS A 562 -10.54 20.52 10.29
C CYS A 562 -9.51 19.91 11.27
N ARG A 563 -8.24 19.79 10.85
CA ARG A 563 -7.07 19.35 11.66
C ARG A 563 -7.19 17.94 12.25
N THR A 564 -8.00 17.06 11.64
CA THR A 564 -8.18 15.67 12.08
C THR A 564 -7.41 14.72 11.13
N SER A 565 -6.96 13.55 11.61
CA SER A 565 -6.42 12.52 10.70
C SER A 565 -7.57 11.85 9.93
N PRO A 566 -7.52 11.72 8.59
CA PRO A 566 -8.53 11.03 7.80
C PRO A 566 -8.83 9.62 8.30
N ASP A 567 -7.79 8.87 8.62
CA ASP A 567 -7.87 7.51 9.16
C ASP A 567 -8.61 7.47 10.51
N ALA A 568 -8.11 8.21 11.52
CA ALA A 568 -8.75 8.25 12.84
C ALA A 568 -10.19 8.78 12.78
N PHE A 569 -10.47 9.73 11.88
CA PHE A 569 -11.82 10.25 11.65
C PHE A 569 -12.77 9.18 11.12
N ILE A 570 -12.34 8.34 10.16
CA ILE A 570 -13.10 7.18 9.68
C ILE A 570 -13.32 6.20 10.85
N GLN A 571 -12.25 5.78 11.51
CA GLN A 571 -12.29 4.80 12.62
C GLN A 571 -13.26 5.21 13.74
N ILE A 572 -13.30 6.50 14.08
CA ILE A 572 -14.19 7.01 15.14
C ILE A 572 -15.61 7.28 14.62
N ALA A 573 -15.80 7.56 13.33
CA ALA A 573 -17.14 7.58 12.74
C ALA A 573 -17.81 6.20 12.85
N LEU A 574 -17.04 5.09 12.82
CA LEU A 574 -17.56 3.75 13.05
C LEU A 574 -18.08 3.55 14.49
N GLN A 575 -17.54 4.30 15.44
CA GLN A 575 -17.79 4.18 16.89
C GLN A 575 -18.80 5.23 17.42
N LEU A 576 -19.29 6.17 16.59
CA LEU A 576 -20.07 7.33 17.05
C LEU A 576 -21.54 7.35 16.60
N ALA A 577 -22.40 6.85 17.48
CA ALA A 577 -23.79 7.30 17.60
C ALA A 577 -24.20 7.30 19.08
N HIS A 578 -24.59 8.48 19.63
CA HIS A 578 -25.59 8.71 20.72
C HIS A 578 -25.52 10.12 21.36
N PHE A 579 -24.33 10.73 21.51
CA PHE A 579 -24.11 11.96 22.32
C PHE A 579 -24.73 13.27 21.78
N ARG A 580 -24.56 14.40 22.49
CA ARG A 580 -25.00 15.77 22.06
C ARG A 580 -23.93 16.53 21.25
N ARG A 581 -24.34 17.53 20.45
CA ARG A 581 -23.53 18.17 19.37
C ARG A 581 -22.12 18.63 19.77
N GLU A 582 -21.99 19.45 20.80
CA GLU A 582 -20.70 20.03 21.20
C GLU A 582 -19.80 18.99 21.87
N GLU A 583 -20.40 18.13 22.69
CA GLU A 583 -19.72 17.02 23.35
C GLU A 583 -19.20 15.98 22.35
N ARG A 584 -19.97 15.63 21.31
CA ARG A 584 -19.48 14.84 20.16
C ARG A 584 -18.20 15.45 19.56
N MET A 585 -18.15 16.77 19.39
CA MET A 585 -16.99 17.45 18.80
C MET A 585 -15.76 17.46 19.74
N ARG A 586 -15.95 17.49 21.06
CA ARG A 586 -14.87 17.30 22.04
C ARG A 586 -14.35 15.86 22.00
N LEU A 587 -15.25 14.89 22.20
CA LEU A 587 -14.93 13.46 22.29
C LEU A 587 -14.32 12.92 20.99
N LEU A 588 -14.79 13.36 19.81
CA LEU A 588 -14.20 13.00 18.51
C LEU A 588 -12.74 13.44 18.38
N LYS A 589 -12.39 14.63 18.88
CA LYS A 589 -10.99 15.13 18.84
C LYS A 589 -10.11 14.34 19.79
N GLU A 590 -10.57 14.14 21.01
CA GLU A 590 -9.89 13.36 22.05
C GLU A 590 -9.64 11.91 21.61
N ALA A 591 -10.67 11.24 21.08
CA ALA A 591 -10.55 9.92 20.48
C ALA A 591 -9.61 9.91 19.26
N SER A 592 -9.62 10.95 18.41
CA SER A 592 -8.70 11.06 17.26
C SER A 592 -7.24 11.19 17.71
N GLU A 593 -6.99 11.93 18.79
CA GLU A 593 -5.66 12.07 19.36
C GLU A 593 -5.20 10.76 20.04
N LYS A 594 -6.09 10.06 20.78
CA LYS A 594 -5.80 8.71 21.30
C LYS A 594 -5.53 7.71 20.17
N HIS A 595 -6.37 7.63 19.14
CA HIS A 595 -6.19 6.73 17.99
C HIS A 595 -4.87 7.00 17.26
N GLN A 596 -4.58 8.26 16.92
CA GLN A 596 -3.30 8.62 16.30
C GLN A 596 -2.10 8.27 17.19
N ASN A 597 -2.21 8.39 18.51
CA ASN A 597 -1.14 8.02 19.43
C ASN A 597 -0.96 6.51 19.53
N MET A 598 -2.04 5.72 19.60
CA MET A 598 -1.97 4.26 19.55
C MET A 598 -1.38 3.76 18.23
N TYR A 599 -1.80 4.34 17.09
CA TYR A 599 -1.23 4.07 15.77
C TYR A 599 0.27 4.40 15.70
N ARG A 600 0.69 5.59 16.17
CA ARG A 600 2.11 5.97 16.29
C ARG A 600 2.90 4.97 17.14
N GLU A 601 2.33 4.48 18.22
CA GLU A 601 2.98 3.51 19.11
C GLU A 601 3.05 2.10 18.52
N ALA A 602 2.01 1.64 17.82
CA ALA A 602 2.02 0.38 17.08
C ALA A 602 3.12 0.38 15.99
N MET A 603 3.20 1.46 15.20
CA MET A 603 4.23 1.64 14.16
C MET A 603 5.68 1.52 14.67
N ILE A 604 5.94 1.86 15.94
CA ILE A 604 7.28 1.79 16.55
C ILE A 604 7.48 0.55 17.42
N GLY A 605 6.63 -0.46 17.28
CA GLY A 605 6.73 -1.74 17.97
C GLY A 605 6.31 -1.71 19.44
N LYS A 606 5.46 -0.76 19.86
CA LYS A 606 4.82 -0.71 21.19
C LYS A 606 3.36 -1.16 21.20
N GLY A 607 2.89 -1.79 20.11
CA GLY A 607 1.63 -2.53 20.10
C GLY A 607 1.66 -3.72 21.07
N ILE A 608 0.50 -4.15 21.55
CA ILE A 608 0.39 -5.16 22.60
C ILE A 608 0.21 -6.58 22.07
N ASP A 609 -0.50 -6.71 20.96
CA ASP A 609 -1.14 -7.95 20.49
C ASP A 609 -0.09 -8.96 20.06
N ARG A 610 0.88 -8.50 19.26
CA ARG A 610 2.04 -9.30 18.83
C ARG A 610 2.96 -9.66 19.98
N HIS A 611 2.99 -8.86 21.06
CA HIS A 611 3.75 -9.19 22.26
C HIS A 611 3.05 -10.29 23.08
N LEU A 612 1.75 -10.12 23.36
CA LEU A 612 0.91 -11.09 24.08
C LEU A 612 0.88 -12.45 23.37
N PHE A 613 0.68 -12.45 22.05
CA PHE A 613 0.80 -13.64 21.19
C PHE A 613 2.17 -14.34 21.34
N CYS A 614 3.28 -13.61 21.27
CA CYS A 614 4.61 -14.23 21.42
C CYS A 614 4.87 -14.77 22.84
N LEU A 615 4.32 -14.13 23.88
CA LEU A 615 4.39 -14.64 25.25
C LEU A 615 3.58 -15.94 25.39
N TYR A 616 2.39 -16.02 24.77
CA TYR A 616 1.56 -17.22 24.74
C TYR A 616 2.24 -18.38 24.02
N VAL A 617 2.83 -18.15 22.84
CA VAL A 617 3.61 -19.16 22.09
C VAL A 617 4.75 -19.71 22.97
N ILE A 618 5.46 -18.85 23.71
CA ILE A 618 6.48 -19.30 24.67
C ILE A 618 5.86 -20.09 25.83
N SER A 619 4.71 -19.68 26.37
CA SER A 619 4.05 -20.40 27.47
C SER A 619 3.68 -21.83 27.07
N LYS A 620 3.17 -22.02 25.84
CA LYS A 620 2.87 -23.34 25.29
C LYS A 620 4.13 -24.16 24.97
N TYR A 621 5.21 -23.55 24.47
CA TYR A 621 6.51 -24.24 24.34
C TYR A 621 7.10 -24.68 25.71
N LEU A 622 6.80 -23.98 26.80
CA LEU A 622 7.24 -24.33 28.15
C LEU A 622 6.29 -25.30 28.87
N GLY A 623 5.13 -25.65 28.30
CA GLY A 623 4.10 -26.44 28.97
C GLY A 623 3.47 -25.73 30.18
N VAL A 624 3.40 -24.39 30.16
CA VAL A 624 2.86 -23.58 31.26
C VAL A 624 1.63 -22.82 30.79
N ASP A 625 0.50 -23.05 31.44
CA ASP A 625 -0.73 -22.29 31.20
C ASP A 625 -0.77 -20.97 31.98
N SER A 626 -1.57 -20.04 31.47
CA SER A 626 -1.73 -18.70 32.01
C SER A 626 -3.18 -18.26 31.80
N PRO A 627 -4.01 -18.09 32.84
CA PRO A 627 -5.40 -17.67 32.69
C PRO A 627 -5.50 -16.34 31.93
N PHE A 628 -4.64 -15.36 32.27
CA PHE A 628 -4.52 -14.09 31.55
C PHE A 628 -4.32 -14.26 30.03
N LEU A 629 -3.30 -15.01 29.59
CA LEU A 629 -3.02 -15.17 28.16
C LEU A 629 -4.05 -16.03 27.43
N HIS A 630 -4.75 -16.93 28.14
CA HIS A 630 -5.87 -17.69 27.59
C HIS A 630 -7.07 -16.77 27.30
N GLU A 631 -7.46 -15.95 28.28
CA GLU A 631 -8.60 -15.05 28.18
C GLU A 631 -8.35 -13.97 27.10
N VAL A 632 -7.20 -13.29 27.17
CA VAL A 632 -6.71 -12.28 26.19
C VAL A 632 -6.74 -12.75 24.73
N LEU A 633 -6.51 -14.05 24.47
CA LEU A 633 -6.44 -14.61 23.11
C LEU A 633 -7.70 -15.41 22.73
N SER A 634 -8.74 -15.40 23.57
CA SER A 634 -10.03 -16.05 23.30
C SER A 634 -11.07 -15.12 22.68
N GLU A 635 -10.88 -13.79 22.76
CA GLU A 635 -11.80 -12.80 22.20
C GLU A 635 -11.75 -12.79 20.66
N PRO A 636 -12.90 -12.94 19.96
CA PRO A 636 -12.94 -12.90 18.51
C PRO A 636 -12.80 -11.46 17.98
N TRP A 637 -12.11 -11.30 16.85
CA TRP A 637 -11.84 -10.01 16.21
C TRP A 637 -13.08 -9.51 15.42
N ARG A 638 -14.18 -9.24 16.13
CA ARG A 638 -15.49 -8.83 15.60
C ARG A 638 -15.47 -7.62 14.65
N LEU A 639 -14.44 -6.78 14.71
CA LEU A 639 -14.19 -5.74 13.72
C LEU A 639 -12.72 -5.79 13.28
N SER A 640 -12.48 -6.27 12.06
CA SER A 640 -11.17 -6.21 11.42
C SER A 640 -11.16 -5.09 10.39
N THR A 641 -10.20 -4.16 10.49
CA THR A 641 -10.11 -2.99 9.60
C THR A 641 -8.75 -2.89 8.92
N SER A 642 -8.72 -2.38 7.68
CA SER A 642 -7.49 -2.15 6.93
C SER A 642 -7.57 -0.89 6.08
N GLN A 643 -6.61 0.03 6.26
CA GLN A 643 -6.39 1.10 5.29
C GLN A 643 -5.44 0.60 4.19
N THR A 644 -5.91 0.54 2.95
CA THR A 644 -5.04 0.33 1.79
C THR A 644 -4.25 1.63 1.50
N PRO A 645 -2.91 1.63 1.54
CA PRO A 645 -2.11 2.81 1.23
C PRO A 645 -2.00 3.00 -0.29
N MET A 646 -2.33 4.21 -0.76
CA MET A 646 -2.28 4.56 -2.19
C MET A 646 -0.93 5.18 -2.58
N GLN A 647 -0.23 4.58 -3.54
CA GLN A 647 0.98 5.13 -4.17
C GLN A 647 0.72 5.54 -5.64
N GLN A 648 -0.42 5.16 -6.23
CA GLN A 648 -0.81 5.49 -7.60
C GLN A 648 -0.74 7.01 -7.87
N VAL A 649 -1.03 7.84 -6.87
CA VAL A 649 -0.88 9.31 -6.92
C VAL A 649 0.53 9.82 -7.23
N GLU A 650 1.58 9.03 -7.02
CA GLU A 650 2.96 9.37 -7.41
C GLU A 650 3.35 8.83 -8.81
N LEU A 651 2.54 7.92 -9.36
CA LEU A 651 2.77 7.24 -10.64
C LEU A 651 1.94 7.86 -11.77
N PHE A 652 0.75 8.37 -11.43
CA PHE A 652 -0.33 8.61 -12.36
C PHE A 652 -1.05 9.92 -12.03
N ASP A 653 -1.22 10.80 -13.01
CA ASP A 653 -1.83 12.13 -12.83
C ASP A 653 -3.36 12.04 -12.80
N LEU A 654 -3.90 11.77 -11.61
CA LEU A 654 -5.35 11.71 -11.36
C LEU A 654 -6.08 13.05 -11.57
N VAL A 655 -5.37 14.18 -11.69
CA VAL A 655 -6.00 15.48 -12.01
C VAL A 655 -6.26 15.58 -13.51
N LYS A 656 -5.35 15.08 -14.35
CA LYS A 656 -5.56 14.96 -15.81
C LYS A 656 -6.46 13.77 -16.19
N HIS A 657 -6.43 12.69 -15.41
CA HIS A 657 -7.05 11.41 -15.77
C HIS A 657 -7.94 10.84 -14.64
N PRO A 658 -8.97 11.57 -14.19
CA PRO A 658 -9.75 11.24 -12.98
C PRO A 658 -10.56 9.93 -13.04
N HIS A 659 -10.78 9.37 -14.24
CA HIS A 659 -11.51 8.10 -14.43
C HIS A 659 -10.66 6.86 -14.10
N TYR A 660 -9.34 6.98 -14.17
CA TYR A 660 -8.38 5.89 -13.94
C TYR A 660 -8.06 5.75 -12.45
N VAL A 661 -9.10 5.55 -11.64
CA VAL A 661 -9.03 5.33 -10.20
C VAL A 661 -9.38 3.87 -9.91
N THR A 662 -8.55 3.14 -9.16
CA THR A 662 -8.97 1.86 -8.56
C THR A 662 -9.88 2.10 -7.36
N SER A 663 -10.88 1.24 -7.17
CA SER A 663 -11.67 1.19 -5.92
C SER A 663 -10.87 0.69 -4.72
N GLY A 664 -9.72 0.05 -4.92
CA GLY A 664 -8.94 -0.60 -3.87
C GLY A 664 -9.20 -2.10 -3.81
N GLY A 665 -9.51 -2.61 -2.61
CA GLY A 665 -9.58 -4.03 -2.34
C GLY A 665 -10.19 -4.36 -0.98
N GLY A 666 -10.51 -5.63 -0.74
CA GLY A 666 -11.20 -6.10 0.47
C GLY A 666 -10.86 -7.55 0.84
N PHE A 667 -11.49 -8.03 1.91
CA PHE A 667 -11.31 -9.36 2.51
C PHE A 667 -12.60 -9.79 3.23
N GLY A 668 -12.75 -11.08 3.58
CA GLY A 668 -13.89 -11.57 4.35
C GLY A 668 -13.86 -11.18 5.83
N PRO A 669 -14.96 -11.35 6.58
CA PRO A 669 -14.95 -11.18 8.03
C PRO A 669 -14.07 -12.26 8.69
N VAL A 670 -13.33 -11.89 9.74
CA VAL A 670 -12.40 -12.78 10.45
C VAL A 670 -13.03 -13.52 11.65
N ALA A 671 -14.29 -13.22 11.94
CA ALA A 671 -15.15 -13.86 12.94
C ALA A 671 -16.55 -13.99 12.34
N ASP A 672 -17.30 -15.02 12.73
CA ASP A 672 -18.61 -15.31 12.14
C ASP A 672 -19.66 -14.24 12.51
N ASP A 673 -19.53 -13.66 13.70
CA ASP A 673 -20.31 -12.55 14.25
C ASP A 673 -19.66 -11.17 13.99
N GLY A 674 -18.79 -11.08 12.97
CA GLY A 674 -17.93 -9.92 12.75
C GLY A 674 -18.01 -9.27 11.36
N TYR A 675 -17.27 -8.17 11.22
CA TYR A 675 -17.12 -7.41 9.99
C TYR A 675 -15.66 -7.33 9.52
N GLY A 676 -15.44 -7.48 8.21
CA GLY A 676 -14.23 -7.03 7.52
C GLY A 676 -14.47 -5.65 6.91
N VAL A 677 -13.60 -4.66 7.17
CA VAL A 677 -13.75 -3.28 6.66
C VAL A 677 -12.42 -2.79 6.07
N SER A 678 -12.30 -2.82 4.75
CA SER A 678 -11.18 -2.20 4.03
C SER A 678 -11.58 -0.83 3.48
N TYR A 679 -10.65 0.12 3.47
CA TYR A 679 -10.84 1.43 2.85
C TYR A 679 -9.59 1.97 2.15
N ILE A 680 -9.80 2.70 1.06
CA ILE A 680 -8.76 3.48 0.37
C ILE A 680 -9.22 4.94 0.24
N ILE A 681 -8.28 5.87 0.41
CA ILE A 681 -8.54 7.31 0.41
C ILE A 681 -7.87 7.93 -0.83
N VAL A 682 -8.68 8.26 -1.83
CA VAL A 682 -8.26 8.64 -3.18
C VAL A 682 -8.40 10.15 -3.40
N GLY A 683 -7.40 10.78 -4.02
CA GLY A 683 -7.42 12.22 -4.29
C GLY A 683 -7.59 13.03 -2.99
N GLU A 684 -8.24 14.19 -3.05
CA GLU A 684 -8.66 14.93 -1.85
C GLU A 684 -10.11 14.66 -1.43
N ASP A 685 -10.92 14.04 -2.31
CA ASP A 685 -12.39 14.10 -2.26
C ASP A 685 -13.13 12.74 -2.37
N LEU A 686 -12.41 11.61 -2.49
CA LEU A 686 -13.00 10.27 -2.63
C LEU A 686 -12.49 9.31 -1.54
N ILE A 687 -13.40 8.51 -0.97
CA ILE A 687 -13.06 7.37 -0.10
C ILE A 687 -13.88 6.17 -0.60
N ASN A 688 -13.23 5.05 -0.91
CA ASN A 688 -13.94 3.81 -1.23
C ASN A 688 -13.89 2.87 -0.02
N PHE A 689 -15.05 2.34 0.37
CA PHE A 689 -15.19 1.33 1.41
C PHE A 689 -15.53 -0.03 0.80
N HIS A 690 -14.96 -1.09 1.38
CA HIS A 690 -15.27 -2.48 1.10
C HIS A 690 -15.62 -3.13 2.45
N ILE A 691 -16.90 -3.42 2.68
CA ILE A 691 -17.41 -4.00 3.92
C ILE A 691 -17.88 -5.43 3.63
N SER A 692 -17.59 -6.36 4.54
CA SER A 692 -18.06 -7.76 4.49
C SER A 692 -18.54 -8.24 5.87
N SER A 693 -19.48 -9.18 5.88
CA SER A 693 -19.96 -9.90 7.09
C SER A 693 -20.52 -11.28 6.69
N LYS A 694 -21.19 -12.00 7.59
CA LYS A 694 -21.86 -13.28 7.27
C LYS A 694 -23.37 -13.18 7.41
N HIS A 695 -24.10 -13.78 6.48
CA HIS A 695 -25.57 -13.86 6.49
C HIS A 695 -26.11 -14.79 7.59
N SER A 696 -25.29 -15.74 8.06
CA SER A 696 -25.56 -16.66 9.16
C SER A 696 -25.62 -15.98 10.54
N SER A 697 -25.02 -14.80 10.69
CA SER A 697 -24.99 -14.04 11.93
C SER A 697 -26.18 -13.08 12.04
N PRO A 698 -27.06 -13.23 13.04
CA PRO A 698 -28.19 -12.31 13.26
C PRO A 698 -27.75 -10.94 13.80
N GLU A 699 -26.49 -10.80 14.22
CA GLU A 699 -25.91 -9.55 14.75
C GLU A 699 -25.25 -8.70 13.66
N THR A 700 -25.01 -9.25 12.46
CA THR A 700 -24.28 -8.56 11.38
C THR A 700 -25.05 -8.47 10.07
N VAL A 701 -25.17 -7.26 9.52
CA VAL A 701 -25.88 -6.99 8.25
C VAL A 701 -25.15 -5.88 7.50
N CYS A 702 -24.59 -6.14 6.31
CA CYS A 702 -23.97 -5.07 5.51
C CYS A 702 -25.03 -4.15 4.87
N VAL A 703 -26.25 -4.66 4.65
CA VAL A 703 -27.38 -3.88 4.13
C VAL A 703 -27.92 -2.88 5.15
N THR A 704 -27.38 -1.66 5.10
CA THR A 704 -28.08 -0.39 5.44
C THR A 704 -28.90 -0.37 6.74
N ILE A 705 -28.23 -0.19 7.88
CA ILE A 705 -28.69 0.71 8.97
C ILE A 705 -27.50 1.34 9.71
N PRO A 706 -26.52 0.57 10.25
CA PRO A 706 -25.51 1.14 11.16
C PRO A 706 -24.68 2.25 10.52
N PHE A 707 -23.98 1.99 9.41
CA PHE A 707 -23.20 3.03 8.72
C PHE A 707 -24.09 4.17 8.21
N ARG A 708 -25.20 3.87 7.53
CA ARG A 708 -26.02 4.90 6.86
C ARG A 708 -26.72 5.86 7.83
N TYR A 709 -26.88 5.48 9.11
CA TYR A 709 -27.46 6.35 10.16
C TYR A 709 -26.46 6.76 11.27
N ALA A 710 -25.31 6.09 11.44
CA ALA A 710 -24.24 6.54 12.33
C ALA A 710 -23.21 7.41 11.59
N THR A 711 -22.61 6.91 10.50
CA THR A 711 -21.58 7.66 9.77
C THR A 711 -22.19 8.81 8.99
N MET A 712 -23.12 8.61 8.04
CA MET A 712 -23.60 9.72 7.18
C MET A 712 -24.12 10.94 7.97
N PRO A 713 -24.93 10.79 9.04
CA PRO A 713 -25.31 11.92 9.87
C PRO A 713 -24.13 12.52 10.64
N CYS A 714 -23.21 11.73 11.22
CA CYS A 714 -22.03 12.30 11.87
C CYS A 714 -21.11 13.04 10.88
N LEU A 715 -20.96 12.55 9.65
CA LEU A 715 -20.17 13.15 8.56
C LEU A 715 -20.78 14.51 8.13
N GLN A 716 -22.09 14.56 7.83
CA GLN A 716 -22.78 15.80 7.46
C GLN A 716 -22.92 16.79 8.64
N PHE A 717 -23.27 16.32 9.84
CA PHE A 717 -23.49 17.16 11.01
C PHE A 717 -22.18 17.76 11.54
N TRP A 718 -21.05 17.06 11.39
CA TRP A 718 -19.71 17.59 11.59
C TRP A 718 -19.38 18.67 10.55
N PHE A 719 -19.69 18.44 9.26
CA PHE A 719 -19.46 19.42 8.18
C PHE A 719 -20.24 20.72 8.40
N TYR A 720 -21.56 20.67 8.61
CA TYR A 720 -22.39 21.85 8.93
C TYR A 720 -21.89 22.58 10.20
N SER A 721 -21.33 21.86 11.17
CA SER A 721 -20.73 22.45 12.37
C SER A 721 -19.37 23.12 12.12
N SER A 722 -18.60 22.64 11.14
CA SER A 722 -17.30 23.22 10.78
C SER A 722 -17.44 24.59 10.10
N LEU A 723 -18.40 24.73 9.16
CA LEU A 723 -18.70 26.02 8.52
C LEU A 723 -19.27 27.05 9.51
N SER A 724 -20.03 26.61 10.52
CA SER A 724 -20.52 27.51 11.59
C SER A 724 -19.47 27.84 12.67
N LEU A 725 -18.24 27.32 12.56
CA LEU A 725 -17.13 27.58 13.51
C LEU A 725 -15.87 28.18 12.85
N SER A 726 -15.84 28.33 11.52
CA SER A 726 -15.16 29.50 10.93
C SER A 726 -15.88 30.78 11.37
N PRO A 727 -15.17 31.91 11.62
CA PRO A 727 -15.79 33.14 12.08
C PRO A 727 -16.75 33.70 11.02
N SER A 728 -18.04 33.44 11.21
CA SER A 728 -19.10 33.94 10.34
C SER A 728 -19.25 35.45 10.52
N LEU A 729 -18.76 36.23 9.56
CA LEU A 729 -18.95 37.68 9.51
C LEU A 729 -20.43 37.97 9.18
N SER A 730 -21.29 38.00 10.19
CA SER A 730 -22.73 38.23 10.05
C SER A 730 -23.03 39.69 9.73
N LEU A 731 -22.91 40.04 8.45
CA LEU A 731 -23.39 41.32 7.90
C LEU A 731 -24.92 41.37 7.91
N PHE A 732 -25.49 41.92 8.98
CA PHE A 732 -26.91 42.25 9.03
C PHE A 732 -27.18 43.52 8.21
N LEU A 733 -27.85 43.37 7.05
CA LEU A 733 -28.44 44.48 6.33
C LEU A 733 -29.84 44.78 6.88
N SER A 734 -29.97 45.82 7.70
CA SER A 734 -31.26 46.33 8.15
C SER A 734 -31.74 47.47 7.24
N LEU A 735 -32.63 47.17 6.29
CA LEU A 735 -33.39 48.22 5.60
C LEU A 735 -34.51 48.74 6.52
N SER A 736 -34.35 49.96 7.02
CA SER A 736 -35.36 50.67 7.82
C SER A 736 -35.93 51.87 7.03
N PRO A 737 -37.14 51.78 6.44
CA PRO A 737 -37.74 52.90 5.75
C PRO A 737 -38.22 53.99 6.74
N SER A 738 -37.50 55.09 6.81
CA SER A 738 -37.84 56.27 7.61
C SER A 738 -38.76 57.24 6.85
N LEU A 739 -40.05 57.31 7.23
CA LEU A 739 -40.94 58.40 6.81
C LEU A 739 -40.74 59.63 7.72
N SER A 740 -40.60 60.81 7.13
CA SER A 740 -40.60 62.10 7.84
C SER A 740 -41.71 63.01 7.31
N LEU A 741 -42.69 63.31 8.18
CA LEU A 741 -43.72 64.32 7.96
C LEU A 741 -43.27 65.64 8.61
N SER A 742 -43.14 66.70 7.82
CA SER A 742 -42.83 68.05 8.33
C SER A 742 -44.00 69.01 8.10
N LEU A 743 -44.67 69.41 9.18
CA LEU A 743 -45.56 70.58 9.18
C LEU A 743 -44.75 71.84 9.51
N SER A 744 -44.40 72.61 8.50
CA SER A 744 -43.97 74.01 8.66
C SER A 744 -45.18 74.89 8.98
N ARG A 745 -45.06 75.82 9.95
CA ARG A 745 -46.09 76.84 10.22
C ARG A 745 -45.94 78.07 9.30
N SER A 746 -45.78 77.77 8.02
CA SER A 746 -45.81 78.67 6.86
C SER A 746 -46.43 77.88 5.70
N SER A 747 -47.17 78.54 4.80
CA SER A 747 -48.18 77.90 3.94
C SER A 747 -47.63 77.04 2.78
N SER A 748 -46.92 75.97 3.10
CA SER A 748 -46.63 74.83 2.22
C SER A 748 -46.37 73.59 3.07
N LEU A 749 -46.91 72.44 2.68
CA LEU A 749 -46.75 71.16 3.37
C LEU A 749 -46.10 70.19 2.38
N SER A 750 -44.92 69.70 2.71
CA SER A 750 -44.12 68.82 1.85
C SER A 750 -43.88 67.47 2.52
N LEU A 751 -43.87 66.41 1.71
CA LEU A 751 -43.68 65.03 2.14
C LEU A 751 -42.47 64.46 1.41
N SER A 752 -41.47 63.99 2.16
CA SER A 752 -40.25 63.40 1.60
C SER A 752 -39.97 62.05 2.26
N LEU A 753 -39.81 61.02 1.43
CA LEU A 753 -39.26 59.73 1.84
C LEU A 753 -37.77 59.71 1.58
N PHE A 754 -36.99 59.40 2.62
CA PHE A 754 -35.56 59.12 2.50
C PHE A 754 -35.30 57.66 2.90
N PRO A 755 -34.96 56.76 1.96
CA PRO A 755 -34.43 55.46 2.30
C PRO A 755 -33.01 55.62 2.86
N SER A 756 -32.88 55.66 4.18
CA SER A 756 -31.59 55.67 4.85
C SER A 756 -31.10 54.23 5.07
N LEU A 757 -29.91 53.91 4.55
CA LEU A 757 -29.33 52.57 4.62
C LEU A 757 -28.12 52.61 5.57
N SER A 758 -28.36 52.20 6.82
CA SER A 758 -27.35 52.17 7.87
C SER A 758 -26.75 50.77 8.02
N LEU A 759 -25.43 50.71 8.18
CA LEU A 759 -24.64 49.48 8.32
C LEU A 759 -23.93 49.46 9.69
N PRO A 760 -24.62 49.05 10.76
CA PRO A 760 -24.03 48.94 12.09
C PRO A 760 -23.12 47.70 12.18
N LEU A 761 -21.84 47.88 11.84
CA LEU A 761 -20.83 46.82 11.90
C LEU A 761 -20.50 46.47 13.37
N SER A 762 -21.26 45.54 13.95
CA SER A 762 -21.06 45.05 15.31
C SER A 762 -20.21 43.77 15.31
N LEU A 763 -19.07 43.81 16.02
CA LEU A 763 -18.12 42.71 16.09
C LEU A 763 -18.20 42.00 17.45
N SER A 764 -19.04 40.98 17.56
CA SER A 764 -19.24 40.19 18.79
C SER A 764 -18.31 38.98 18.87
N ILE A 765 -17.13 39.17 19.46
CA ILE A 765 -16.20 38.07 19.79
C ILE A 765 -16.38 37.70 21.27
N PHE A 766 -16.95 36.52 21.53
CA PHE A 766 -16.91 35.88 22.85
C PHE A 766 -15.67 34.97 22.89
N PRO A 767 -14.81 35.11 23.91
CA PRO A 767 -15.14 34.51 25.20
C PRO A 767 -15.07 35.46 26.41
N SER A 768 -15.84 35.12 27.44
CA SER A 768 -15.87 35.63 28.82
C SER A 768 -14.86 36.72 29.24
N LEU A 769 -15.40 37.93 29.55
CA LEU A 769 -14.78 39.07 30.27
C LEU A 769 -13.65 39.80 29.50
N SER A 770 -13.61 41.15 29.41
CA SER A 770 -14.46 42.20 29.99
C SER A 770 -14.27 43.58 29.32
N LEU A 771 -15.29 44.45 29.45
CA LEU A 771 -15.31 45.93 29.24
C LEU A 771 -15.21 46.48 27.78
N PRO A 772 -15.90 47.59 27.45
CA PRO A 772 -16.00 48.11 26.07
C PRO A 772 -15.24 49.42 25.80
N LEU A 773 -14.86 49.65 24.52
CA LEU A 773 -14.62 50.97 23.93
C LEU A 773 -15.37 51.09 22.59
N PRO A 774 -16.12 52.17 22.32
CA PRO A 774 -16.77 52.38 21.02
C PRO A 774 -15.86 53.15 20.05
N LEU A 775 -15.86 52.74 18.77
CA LEU A 775 -15.33 53.54 17.67
C LEU A 775 -16.34 53.51 16.51
N SER A 776 -16.98 54.65 16.24
CA SER A 776 -18.06 54.76 15.24
C SER A 776 -17.58 55.49 13.98
N LEU A 777 -17.65 54.81 12.84
CA LEU A 777 -17.40 55.38 11.50
C LEU A 777 -18.70 55.29 10.69
N SER A 778 -19.35 56.42 10.48
CA SER A 778 -20.59 56.54 9.70
C SER A 778 -20.31 57.03 8.28
N LEU A 779 -20.78 56.30 7.27
CA LEU A 779 -20.65 56.69 5.86
C LEU A 779 -22.03 56.60 5.19
N SER A 780 -22.57 57.76 4.80
CA SER A 780 -23.92 57.90 4.27
C SER A 780 -23.93 58.11 2.76
N LEU A 781 -24.55 57.20 2.02
CA LEU A 781 -24.79 57.32 0.58
C LEU A 781 -26.30 57.34 0.32
N SER A 782 -26.79 58.43 -0.25
CA SER A 782 -28.18 58.63 -0.64
C SER A 782 -28.34 58.52 -2.15
N LEU A 783 -29.26 57.67 -2.61
CA LEU A 783 -29.58 57.49 -4.03
C LEU A 783 -31.10 57.57 -4.22
N SER A 784 -31.54 58.67 -4.83
CA SER A 784 -32.94 58.91 -5.20
C SER A 784 -33.15 58.58 -6.68
N LEU A 785 -34.09 57.70 -7.01
CA LEU A 785 -34.42 57.35 -8.38
C LEU A 785 -35.85 57.80 -8.72
N SER A 786 -35.98 58.70 -9.70
CA SER A 786 -37.23 59.02 -10.38
C SER A 786 -37.20 58.48 -11.81
N VAL A 787 -38.31 57.88 -12.24
CA VAL A 787 -38.39 57.13 -13.51
C VAL A 787 -38.66 58.06 -14.69
N PHE A 788 -37.88 57.95 -15.78
CA PHE A 788 -38.29 58.15 -17.18
C PHE A 788 -37.22 57.53 -18.15
N LEU A 789 -37.40 57.65 -19.47
CA LEU A 789 -36.91 56.70 -20.51
C LEU A 789 -35.92 57.31 -21.54
N SER A 790 -34.75 56.68 -21.83
CA SER A 790 -33.90 56.76 -23.08
C SER A 790 -32.42 56.27 -22.87
N LEU A 791 -31.45 56.45 -23.82
CA LEU A 791 -30.19 55.65 -23.94
C LEU A 791 -28.79 56.39 -24.08
N PHE A 792 -27.70 55.72 -23.64
CA PHE A 792 -26.24 55.70 -24.06
C PHE A 792 -25.08 56.68 -23.54
N LEU A 793 -23.93 56.09 -23.05
CA LEU A 793 -22.45 56.49 -23.02
C LEU A 793 -21.86 57.64 -22.09
N SER A 794 -20.54 57.89 -21.77
CA SER A 794 -19.15 57.26 -21.93
C SER A 794 -18.06 57.64 -20.82
N LEU A 795 -16.72 57.87 -21.06
CA LEU A 795 -15.56 57.73 -20.06
C LEU A 795 -14.13 58.48 -20.25
N SER A 796 -13.43 59.15 -19.25
CA SER A 796 -11.94 59.60 -19.07
C SER A 796 -11.62 60.73 -17.97
N LEU A 797 -10.49 61.08 -17.24
CA LEU A 797 -9.05 60.70 -16.90
C LEU A 797 -8.48 61.23 -15.47
N SER A 798 -7.14 61.35 -15.14
CA SER A 798 -6.46 60.78 -13.88
C SER A 798 -5.46 61.48 -12.81
N LEU A 799 -5.57 61.38 -11.42
CA LEU A 799 -4.52 61.68 -10.30
C LEU A 799 -4.52 60.89 -8.86
N TYR A 800 -3.45 60.12 -8.41
CA TYR A 800 -3.28 59.01 -7.33
C TYR A 800 -2.19 59.27 -6.25
N LEU A 801 -1.71 58.23 -5.52
CA LEU A 801 -0.55 58.27 -4.58
C LEU A 801 0.36 56.98 -4.36
N PRO A 802 1.47 56.69 -5.09
CA PRO A 802 2.51 55.73 -4.70
C PRO A 802 3.52 56.18 -3.60
N LEU A 803 3.61 55.44 -2.48
CA LEU A 803 4.76 55.48 -1.54
C LEU A 803 5.69 54.28 -1.76
N SER A 804 7.00 54.53 -1.77
CA SER A 804 8.04 53.54 -2.04
C SER A 804 9.10 53.53 -0.94
N LEU A 805 9.22 52.41 -0.22
CA LEU A 805 10.38 52.12 0.63
C LEU A 805 11.15 50.89 0.18
N SER A 806 12.46 50.99 0.30
CA SER A 806 13.40 49.89 0.22
C SER A 806 14.45 50.08 1.30
N LEU A 807 14.94 48.99 1.89
CA LEU A 807 16.26 49.03 2.50
C LEU A 807 16.94 47.66 2.56
N PHE A 808 18.23 47.70 2.24
CA PHE A 808 19.15 46.57 2.20
C PHE A 808 20.46 47.00 2.88
N PRO A 809 21.08 46.11 3.66
CA PRO A 809 22.53 45.89 3.52
C PRO A 809 22.79 44.38 3.35
N SER A 810 23.37 43.90 2.25
CA SER A 810 24.74 44.11 1.71
C SER A 810 25.83 43.34 2.50
N PRO A 811 26.53 42.36 1.88
CA PRO A 811 27.54 41.53 2.55
C PRO A 811 28.96 42.12 2.41
N SER A 812 29.25 43.20 3.16
CA SER A 812 30.62 43.72 3.36
C SER A 812 30.72 44.44 4.72
N LEU A 813 31.92 44.53 5.30
CA LEU A 813 32.09 44.89 6.71
C LEU A 813 31.59 46.32 7.07
N SER A 814 31.10 46.44 8.32
CA SER A 814 30.87 47.65 9.13
C SER A 814 29.59 48.50 8.93
N ARG A 815 28.67 48.37 9.93
CA ARG A 815 27.58 49.29 10.39
C ARG A 815 26.51 49.77 9.37
N SER A 816 25.35 50.18 9.90
CA SER A 816 24.05 50.28 9.20
C SER A 816 23.26 51.57 9.46
N THR A 817 22.42 52.01 8.51
CA THR A 817 21.45 53.14 8.62
C THR A 817 20.14 52.87 7.82
N LEU A 818 19.10 53.73 7.90
CA LEU A 818 17.70 53.45 7.44
C LEU A 818 16.91 54.76 7.06
N SER A 819 15.98 54.79 6.07
CA SER A 819 15.22 55.99 5.58
C SER A 819 13.90 55.71 4.78
N LEU A 820 13.06 56.73 4.41
CA LEU A 820 11.59 56.62 4.08
C LEU A 820 10.98 57.76 3.14
N SER A 821 10.06 57.54 2.15
CA SER A 821 9.42 58.58 1.22
C SER A 821 8.11 58.25 0.40
N LEU A 822 7.37 59.23 -0.24
CA LEU A 822 5.93 59.20 -0.78
C LEU A 822 5.62 60.06 -2.09
N SER A 823 4.70 59.71 -3.06
CA SER A 823 4.32 60.45 -4.37
C SER A 823 2.97 60.04 -5.14
N LEU A 824 2.65 60.29 -6.48
CA LEU A 824 1.28 60.54 -7.20
C LEU A 824 0.72 59.73 -8.52
N ALA A 825 -0.57 59.92 -9.07
CA ALA A 825 -1.30 59.61 -10.45
C ALA A 825 -2.53 58.55 -10.79
N LEU A 826 -3.90 58.86 -10.98
CA LEU A 826 -5.23 58.01 -10.78
C LEU A 826 -6.47 58.06 -11.78
N SER A 827 -7.50 58.95 -11.53
CA SER A 827 -8.98 58.99 -11.83
C SER A 827 -9.54 58.78 -13.27
N LEU A 828 -10.89 58.76 -13.44
CA LEU A 828 -11.65 59.01 -14.70
C LEU A 828 -13.03 59.71 -14.44
N SER A 829 -13.66 60.33 -15.46
CA SER A 829 -14.92 61.15 -15.42
C SER A 829 -15.71 61.11 -16.77
N LEU A 830 -16.88 61.76 -16.92
CA LEU A 830 -17.39 62.30 -18.21
C LEU A 830 -18.62 63.25 -18.02
N GLY A 831 -19.08 63.94 -19.08
CA GLY A 831 -20.25 64.83 -19.09
C GLY A 831 -20.93 65.02 -20.48
N LEU A 832 -22.08 65.72 -20.45
CA LEU A 832 -23.06 66.06 -21.51
C LEU A 832 -22.63 67.34 -22.31
N PRO A 833 -23.33 67.92 -23.35
CA PRO A 833 -24.80 67.98 -23.66
C PRO A 833 -25.11 68.08 -25.21
N PRO A 834 -26.04 68.92 -25.77
CA PRO A 834 -27.45 69.29 -25.47
C PRO A 834 -28.48 69.05 -26.63
N LEU A 835 -29.78 69.18 -26.31
CA LEU A 835 -30.97 69.58 -27.12
C LEU A 835 -30.90 69.78 -28.65
N HIS A 836 -31.86 69.20 -29.39
CA HIS A 836 -32.88 69.93 -30.19
C HIS A 836 -33.92 68.97 -30.83
N GLY A 837 -35.17 69.42 -30.97
CA GLY A 837 -36.21 68.78 -31.79
C GLY A 837 -37.23 67.95 -31.02
#